data_AF-A0A2V8HA50-F1
#
_entry.id   AF-A0A2V8HA50-F1
#
_cell.length_a   1.000
_cell.length_b   1.000
_cell.length_c   1.000
_cell.angle_alpha   90.00
_cell.angle_beta   90.00
_cell.angle_gamma   90.00
#
_symmetry.space_group_name_H-M   'P 1'
#
loop_
_entity.id
_entity.type
_entity.pdbx_description
1 polymer ?
#
loop_
_entity_poly.entity_id
_entity_poly.type
_entity_poly.pdbx_seq_one_letter_code
_entity_poly.pdbx_strand_id
1 'polypeptide(L)'
;MHFGMPQFLRPSRRRRKVMSAKRLFLILLVLMLVAISMDASAAITVIVETSKNADINSIAASLGGTVLDSMPDDSKYLLSLPSMPSTLPSGVKSMTLDTPLVLPRFRGSALSATGSGGTLPWYANQPAFNLMSAASARAKSTGRGVIIADVNSQVDVSHPALQGHLTTGHDFIGNSGPKTRTGATLEQSTASFLDQSTASFLDQSTASFLDQSTASFLDQSTASFLDQSTASFLDQSTASFLESGSAGHGHGTMVAGILAALAPDALIMPLRAFDDSGAGDAFQVGKAIRYAVRNGAQVINLSLGFTTDAAEVSAAIDFAVAHNVVVIAAAGNSNSSEPQYPAAFPSVIGVGSTDLQDVKASFSNYGQSVFVSAPGVNIITAYPGGYAVGSGTSFSSAIAAAEVALIRSLATTGIYNTVTATAVNIDSSNPAYAGQLGYGRIDLLAAVSASGQTTSVTRQPPASRNFGRHIVRFKAGTGKPDRAAAAARAGASVHFNYDIVDSMAIEVPPSALQGLLNNPNVMEILPDRGVFSTGFAGAGGSQSSTQVTPSGVTAVGAPVTGSDGSGVGVAIFDTGIDLANSDLAVASQTYSAFGGSCNDDNGHGTAVAGLVSALNNTIGIVGVAPNSKPYCVKVLDSTGTGTDSTIIAGLNWIYTNWNLVTPNIKVVNMSLGRAGTINDNSSYRTAVQQLYYLGIVVVNAVGNDSSVGVPSRVPATYPEVFATASTTVLKGTTSCKVNSAIIANAASWYTTDGKFDPTTKIGITISAPGEDSETVTSTCGISSVGMVTLQKGGGTMRASGTSISAPLVAGVVARLIQKGNTGVENIRSILRSTAQLVGTAPYNSPYVGYTFDAEREGIAKAP
;
A
#
# COMPACT_ATOMS: atom_id res chain seq x y z
N MET A 1 -38.87 -34.41 75.54
CA MET A 1 -40.06 -33.55 75.52
C MET A 1 -39.81 -32.38 74.57
N HIS A 2 -40.80 -32.10 73.73
CA HIS A 2 -41.05 -30.87 72.95
C HIS A 2 -40.20 -30.56 71.69
N PHE A 3 -40.80 -30.97 70.55
CA PHE A 3 -41.04 -30.25 69.28
C PHE A 3 -40.77 -28.73 69.27
N GLY A 4 -40.39 -28.05 68.18
CA GLY A 4 -40.22 -28.42 66.77
C GLY A 4 -40.17 -27.15 65.89
N MET A 5 -39.47 -27.24 64.75
CA MET A 5 -39.57 -26.49 63.46
C MET A 5 -38.25 -26.74 62.69
N PRO A 6 -38.15 -26.66 61.33
CA PRO A 6 -38.98 -25.85 60.42
C PRO A 6 -39.41 -26.53 59.09
N GLN A 7 -40.40 -25.93 58.40
CA GLN A 7 -40.63 -26.13 56.96
C GLN A 7 -40.07 -24.94 56.18
N PHE A 8 -39.26 -25.17 55.14
CA PHE A 8 -39.30 -24.41 53.88
C PHE A 8 -38.73 -25.23 52.70
N LEU A 9 -39.24 -24.90 51.51
CA LEU A 9 -39.41 -25.68 50.28
C LEU A 9 -38.14 -26.11 49.50
N ARG A 10 -38.28 -27.22 48.76
CA ARG A 10 -37.31 -27.86 47.84
C ARG A 10 -37.23 -27.18 46.46
N PRO A 11 -36.11 -27.33 45.71
CA PRO A 11 -36.11 -27.30 44.24
C PRO A 11 -36.04 -28.72 43.63
N SER A 12 -36.84 -28.96 42.59
CA SER A 12 -36.97 -30.21 41.83
C SER A 12 -35.91 -30.38 40.74
N ARG A 13 -35.34 -31.59 40.63
CA ARG A 13 -34.38 -32.05 39.61
C ARG A 13 -34.98 -32.06 38.19
N ARG A 14 -34.30 -31.48 37.20
CA ARG A 14 -34.46 -31.80 35.76
C ARG A 14 -33.29 -32.67 35.27
N ARG A 15 -33.62 -33.83 34.69
CA ARG A 15 -32.71 -34.85 34.14
C ARG A 15 -32.04 -34.34 32.84
N ARG A 16 -30.71 -34.38 32.74
CA ARG A 16 -29.97 -34.32 31.45
C ARG A 16 -30.01 -35.71 30.80
N LYS A 17 -30.54 -35.81 29.57
CA LYS A 17 -30.43 -37.03 28.73
C LYS A 17 -29.01 -37.08 28.16
N VAL A 18 -28.25 -38.10 28.54
CA VAL A 18 -26.94 -38.43 27.94
C VAL A 18 -27.21 -39.19 26.64
N MET A 19 -26.63 -38.72 25.53
CA MET A 19 -26.71 -39.38 24.23
C MET A 19 -25.72 -40.56 24.20
N SER A 20 -26.18 -41.74 23.77
CA SER A 20 -25.37 -42.96 23.71
C SER A 20 -24.27 -42.87 22.65
N ALA A 21 -23.08 -43.38 22.97
CA ALA A 21 -21.87 -43.41 22.14
C ALA A 21 -22.10 -44.00 20.73
N LYS A 22 -23.12 -44.85 20.54
CA LYS A 22 -23.49 -45.39 19.23
C LYS A 22 -24.09 -44.36 18.28
N ARG A 23 -24.80 -43.34 18.79
CA ARG A 23 -25.30 -42.21 17.98
C ARG A 23 -24.20 -41.22 17.63
N LEU A 24 -23.23 -41.04 18.52
CA LEU A 24 -22.06 -40.20 18.25
C LEU A 24 -21.17 -40.82 17.16
N PHE A 25 -20.98 -42.14 17.20
CA PHE A 25 -20.21 -42.87 16.18
C PHE A 25 -20.89 -42.85 14.79
N LEU A 26 -22.23 -42.94 14.73
CA LEU A 26 -22.96 -42.87 13.46
C LEU A 26 -22.94 -41.45 12.86
N ILE A 27 -22.98 -40.40 13.69
CA ILE A 27 -22.84 -39.01 13.25
C ILE A 27 -21.40 -38.74 12.76
N LEU A 28 -20.39 -39.28 13.45
CA LEU A 28 -18.98 -39.21 13.02
C LEU A 28 -18.71 -39.98 11.73
N LEU A 29 -19.35 -41.13 11.51
CA LEU A 29 -19.23 -41.90 10.28
C LEU A 29 -19.91 -41.20 9.09
N VAL A 30 -21.06 -40.56 9.30
CA VAL A 30 -21.75 -39.74 8.28
C VAL A 30 -20.96 -38.47 7.99
N LEU A 31 -20.34 -37.83 8.99
CA LEU A 31 -19.42 -36.70 8.78
C LEU A 31 -18.14 -37.12 8.06
N MET A 32 -17.59 -38.31 8.33
CA MET A 32 -16.44 -38.87 7.58
C MET A 32 -16.81 -39.25 6.15
N LEU A 33 -18.00 -39.77 5.89
CA LEU A 33 -18.47 -40.10 4.53
C LEU A 33 -18.81 -38.85 3.71
N VAL A 34 -19.22 -37.74 4.34
CA VAL A 34 -19.35 -36.43 3.67
C VAL A 34 -17.97 -35.80 3.44
N ALA A 35 -16.98 -36.04 4.30
CA ALA A 35 -15.61 -35.53 4.16
C ALA A 35 -14.77 -36.23 3.08
N ILE A 36 -15.20 -37.36 2.52
CA ILE A 36 -14.49 -38.06 1.41
C ILE A 36 -15.05 -37.64 0.03
N SER A 37 -15.86 -36.57 -0.03
CA SER A 37 -16.47 -36.14 -1.29
C SER A 37 -16.52 -34.61 -1.47
N MET A 38 -15.49 -33.86 -1.07
CA MET A 38 -15.34 -32.47 -1.49
C MET A 38 -13.86 -32.06 -1.56
N ASP A 39 -13.19 -32.36 -2.67
CA ASP A 39 -12.08 -31.51 -3.14
C ASP A 39 -12.69 -30.20 -3.65
N ALA A 40 -12.93 -29.27 -2.73
CA ALA A 40 -13.26 -27.89 -3.08
C ALA A 40 -12.02 -27.05 -2.81
N SER A 41 -11.16 -26.94 -3.84
CA SER A 41 -10.20 -25.84 -3.93
C SER A 41 -10.95 -24.53 -3.65
N ALA A 42 -10.49 -23.71 -2.71
CA ALA A 42 -11.12 -22.42 -2.45
C ALA A 42 -11.07 -21.60 -3.75
N ALA A 43 -12.24 -21.28 -4.30
CA ALA A 43 -12.33 -20.52 -5.55
C ALA A 43 -11.71 -19.12 -5.35
N ILE A 44 -10.92 -18.69 -6.33
CA ILE A 44 -10.28 -17.36 -6.36
C ILE A 44 -11.18 -16.36 -7.09
N THR A 45 -11.12 -15.10 -6.69
CA THR A 45 -11.79 -14.00 -7.40
C THR A 45 -10.82 -13.31 -8.34
N VAL A 46 -11.23 -13.19 -9.61
CA VAL A 46 -10.39 -12.69 -10.71
C VAL A 46 -11.14 -11.63 -11.48
N ILE A 47 -10.51 -10.46 -11.65
CA ILE A 47 -10.97 -9.41 -12.55
C ILE A 47 -10.48 -9.76 -13.96
N VAL A 48 -11.40 -9.86 -14.90
CA VAL A 48 -11.15 -10.25 -16.29
C VAL A 48 -11.53 -9.10 -17.21
N GLU A 49 -10.58 -8.61 -18.00
CA GLU A 49 -10.87 -7.70 -19.11
C GLU A 49 -10.99 -8.50 -20.40
N THR A 50 -12.06 -8.27 -21.17
CA THR A 50 -12.31 -8.93 -22.44
C THR A 50 -12.18 -7.99 -23.63
N SER A 51 -12.08 -8.60 -24.81
CA SER A 51 -12.36 -7.92 -26.08
C SER A 51 -13.87 -7.62 -26.19
N LYS A 52 -14.21 -6.52 -26.87
CA LYS A 52 -15.56 -5.90 -26.88
C LYS A 52 -16.72 -6.83 -27.26
N ASN A 53 -16.46 -7.94 -27.95
CA ASN A 53 -17.47 -8.90 -28.43
C ASN A 53 -17.30 -10.31 -27.84
N ALA A 54 -16.42 -10.49 -26.85
CA ALA A 54 -16.21 -11.80 -26.25
C ALA A 54 -17.36 -12.18 -25.32
N ASP A 55 -17.81 -13.43 -25.41
CA ASP A 55 -18.84 -13.98 -24.52
C ASP A 55 -18.22 -14.43 -23.20
N ILE A 56 -18.38 -13.60 -22.16
CA ILE A 56 -17.82 -13.87 -20.85
C ILE A 56 -18.41 -15.13 -20.20
N ASN A 57 -19.67 -15.48 -20.47
CA ASN A 57 -20.29 -16.65 -19.86
C ASN A 57 -19.67 -17.93 -20.42
N SER A 58 -19.43 -17.96 -21.73
CA SER A 58 -18.69 -19.04 -22.38
C SER A 58 -17.24 -19.13 -21.87
N ILE A 59 -16.57 -17.98 -21.69
CA ILE A 59 -15.21 -17.94 -21.13
C ILE A 59 -15.18 -18.47 -19.69
N ALA A 60 -16.06 -17.98 -18.82
CA ALA A 60 -16.15 -18.44 -17.43
C ALA A 60 -16.42 -19.94 -17.35
N ALA A 61 -17.38 -20.44 -18.14
CA ALA A 61 -17.70 -21.87 -18.21
C ALA A 61 -16.50 -22.70 -18.68
N SER A 62 -15.73 -22.22 -19.67
CA SER A 62 -14.53 -22.92 -20.17
C SER A 62 -13.41 -23.02 -19.13
N LEU A 63 -13.39 -22.10 -18.17
CA LEU A 63 -12.45 -22.05 -17.05
C LEU A 63 -12.96 -22.79 -15.80
N GLY A 64 -14.14 -23.42 -15.88
CA GLY A 64 -14.77 -24.06 -14.73
C GLY A 64 -15.22 -23.07 -13.65
N GLY A 65 -15.42 -21.80 -14.03
CA GLY A 65 -15.79 -20.73 -13.12
C GLY A 65 -17.14 -20.10 -13.41
N THR A 66 -17.49 -19.10 -12.61
CA THR A 66 -18.75 -18.35 -12.73
C THR A 66 -18.49 -16.85 -12.73
N VAL A 67 -19.31 -16.10 -13.47
CA VAL A 67 -19.30 -14.63 -13.39
C VAL A 67 -20.02 -14.21 -12.11
N LEU A 68 -19.33 -13.48 -11.25
CA LEU A 68 -19.86 -12.91 -10.01
C LEU A 68 -20.44 -11.52 -10.23
N ASP A 69 -19.76 -10.69 -11.01
CA ASP A 69 -20.19 -9.32 -11.31
C ASP A 69 -19.60 -8.81 -12.64
N SER A 70 -20.09 -7.68 -13.14
CA SER A 70 -19.69 -7.10 -14.42
C SER A 70 -19.69 -5.57 -14.45
N MET A 71 -18.82 -5.04 -15.31
CA MET A 71 -18.77 -3.67 -15.82
C MET A 71 -18.72 -3.75 -17.35
N PRO A 72 -19.87 -3.98 -18.02
CA PRO A 72 -19.91 -4.25 -19.46
C PRO A 72 -19.35 -3.10 -20.30
N ASP A 73 -19.58 -1.85 -19.89
CA ASP A 73 -19.09 -0.66 -20.59
C ASP A 73 -17.55 -0.59 -20.66
N ASP A 74 -16.88 -1.19 -19.68
CA ASP A 74 -15.43 -1.26 -19.58
C ASP A 74 -14.89 -2.62 -20.07
N SER A 75 -15.76 -3.52 -20.54
CA SER A 75 -15.44 -4.92 -20.87
C SER A 75 -14.75 -5.66 -19.72
N LYS A 76 -15.14 -5.36 -18.47
CA LYS A 76 -14.55 -5.97 -17.26
C LYS A 76 -15.56 -6.81 -16.49
N TYR A 77 -15.11 -7.91 -15.92
CA TYR A 77 -15.95 -8.89 -15.24
C TYR A 77 -15.23 -9.46 -14.02
N LEU A 78 -15.94 -9.68 -12.93
CA LEU A 78 -15.44 -10.38 -11.76
C LEU A 78 -15.87 -11.84 -11.85
N LEU A 79 -14.91 -12.76 -11.85
CA LEU A 79 -15.16 -14.19 -11.95
C LEU A 79 -14.71 -14.92 -10.68
N SER A 80 -15.44 -15.96 -10.30
CA SER A 80 -15.01 -16.99 -9.37
C SER A 80 -14.41 -18.15 -10.18
N LEU A 81 -13.12 -18.40 -10.03
CA LEU A 81 -12.42 -19.47 -10.75
C LEU A 81 -11.83 -20.50 -9.77
N PRO A 82 -11.73 -21.79 -10.15
CA PRO A 82 -11.05 -22.78 -9.32
C PRO A 82 -9.52 -22.55 -9.24
N SER A 83 -8.92 -21.94 -10.28
CA SER A 83 -7.51 -21.55 -10.35
C SER A 83 -7.27 -20.59 -11.54
N MET A 84 -6.13 -19.89 -11.57
CA MET A 84 -5.75 -19.05 -12.72
C MET A 84 -5.31 -19.91 -13.91
N PRO A 85 -5.75 -19.62 -15.14
CA PRO A 85 -5.29 -20.34 -16.32
C PRO A 85 -3.82 -19.99 -16.64
N SER A 86 -3.06 -20.97 -17.13
CA SER A 86 -1.65 -20.78 -17.53
C SER A 86 -1.48 -19.97 -18.83
N THR A 87 -2.56 -19.81 -19.60
CA THR A 87 -2.61 -18.99 -20.81
C THR A 87 -3.95 -18.26 -20.87
N LEU A 88 -3.96 -17.04 -21.42
CA LEU A 88 -5.19 -16.28 -21.55
C LEU A 88 -6.12 -16.92 -22.60
N PRO A 89 -7.40 -17.18 -22.27
CA PRO A 89 -8.36 -17.66 -23.24
C PRO A 89 -8.57 -16.67 -24.39
N SER A 90 -8.95 -17.18 -25.56
CA SER A 90 -9.32 -16.34 -26.70
C SER A 90 -10.42 -15.34 -26.30
N GLY A 91 -10.21 -14.07 -26.64
CA GLY A 91 -11.14 -12.99 -26.32
C GLY A 91 -10.93 -12.34 -24.95
N VAL A 92 -9.98 -12.84 -24.14
CA VAL A 92 -9.53 -12.22 -22.88
C VAL A 92 -8.27 -11.39 -23.13
N LYS A 93 -8.25 -10.14 -22.65
CA LYS A 93 -7.08 -9.25 -22.72
C LYS A 93 -6.20 -9.34 -21.47
N SER A 94 -6.82 -9.43 -20.30
CA SER A 94 -6.11 -9.50 -19.02
C SER A 94 -6.94 -10.25 -17.98
N MET A 95 -6.23 -10.85 -17.02
CA MET A 95 -6.81 -11.47 -15.83
C MET A 95 -5.92 -11.12 -14.64
N THR A 96 -6.50 -10.53 -13.60
CA THR A 96 -5.78 -10.12 -12.37
C THR A 96 -6.56 -10.56 -11.15
N LEU A 97 -5.86 -11.01 -10.10
CA LEU A 97 -6.51 -11.32 -8.83
C LEU A 97 -7.18 -10.05 -8.28
N ASP A 98 -8.39 -10.23 -7.77
CA ASP A 98 -9.09 -9.17 -7.06
C ASP A 98 -8.45 -8.95 -5.68
N THR A 99 -8.39 -7.68 -5.24
CA THR A 99 -7.70 -7.31 -4.01
C THR A 99 -8.75 -7.06 -2.91
N PRO A 100 -8.80 -7.90 -1.86
CA PRO A 100 -9.73 -7.69 -0.76
C PRO A 100 -9.35 -6.45 0.05
N LEU A 101 -10.36 -5.80 0.61
CA LEU A 101 -10.22 -4.59 1.39
C LEU A 101 -11.11 -4.65 2.63
N VAL A 102 -10.65 -4.04 3.71
CA VAL A 102 -11.46 -3.80 4.91
C VAL A 102 -11.44 -2.31 5.22
N LEU A 103 -12.60 -1.75 5.56
CA LEU A 103 -12.70 -0.37 6.02
C LEU A 103 -11.74 -0.11 7.19
N PRO A 104 -10.98 1.01 7.15
CA PRO A 104 -10.09 1.38 8.25
C PRO A 104 -10.85 1.44 9.57
N ARG A 105 -10.34 0.75 10.60
CA ARG A 105 -10.92 0.85 11.95
C ARG A 105 -10.79 2.30 12.45
N PHE A 106 -11.86 2.80 13.06
CA PHE A 106 -11.93 4.11 13.70
C PHE A 106 -12.29 3.96 15.18
N ARG A 107 -11.92 4.95 16.01
CA ARG A 107 -12.24 4.95 17.45
C ARG A 107 -13.43 5.87 17.69
N GLY A 108 -14.42 5.47 18.49
CA GLY A 108 -15.57 6.33 18.77
C GLY A 108 -16.50 5.82 19.86
N SER A 109 -17.44 6.69 20.22
CA SER A 109 -18.51 6.42 21.19
C SER A 109 -19.85 6.92 20.63
N ALA A 110 -20.89 6.11 20.72
CA ALA A 110 -22.24 6.55 20.37
C ALA A 110 -22.75 7.57 21.38
N LEU A 111 -23.39 8.64 20.91
CA LEU A 111 -24.01 9.65 21.75
C LEU A 111 -25.52 9.43 21.79
N SER A 112 -26.09 9.30 22.99
CA SER A 112 -27.53 9.41 23.19
C SER A 112 -27.93 10.89 23.20
N ALA A 113 -28.03 11.51 22.03
CA ALA A 113 -28.51 12.88 21.89
C ALA A 113 -29.66 12.95 20.89
N THR A 114 -30.88 13.19 21.35
CA THR A 114 -32.02 13.55 20.51
C THR A 114 -31.98 15.06 20.27
N GLY A 115 -31.25 15.51 19.25
CA GLY A 115 -31.25 16.91 18.79
C GLY A 115 -32.44 17.18 17.86
N SER A 116 -33.25 18.18 18.21
CA SER A 116 -34.51 18.59 17.55
C SER A 116 -34.31 19.21 16.16
N GLY A 117 -35.33 19.02 15.30
CA GLY A 117 -35.36 19.45 13.90
C GLY A 117 -35.04 20.92 13.66
N GLY A 118 -34.07 21.14 12.79
CA GLY A 118 -33.70 22.40 12.16
C GLY A 118 -33.00 22.10 10.82
N THR A 119 -32.99 23.06 9.90
CA THR A 119 -32.50 22.92 8.52
C THR A 119 -30.97 22.75 8.37
N LEU A 120 -30.21 22.83 9.46
CA LEU A 120 -28.79 22.45 9.53
C LEU A 120 -28.53 21.58 10.76
N PRO A 121 -27.62 20.58 10.69
CA PRO A 121 -27.31 19.76 11.86
C PRO A 121 -26.72 20.62 12.98
N TRP A 122 -27.18 20.44 14.21
CA TRP A 122 -26.75 21.25 15.37
C TRP A 122 -25.23 21.20 15.63
N TYR A 123 -24.55 20.14 15.15
CA TYR A 123 -23.10 19.96 15.25
C TYR A 123 -22.30 20.68 14.13
N ALA A 124 -22.95 21.43 13.24
CA ALA A 124 -22.30 22.17 12.15
C ALA A 124 -21.38 23.32 12.62
N ASN A 125 -21.41 23.66 13.91
CA ASN A 125 -20.55 24.67 14.56
C ASN A 125 -19.67 24.06 15.66
N GLN A 126 -19.37 22.75 15.57
CA GLN A 126 -18.47 22.08 16.51
C GLN A 126 -17.04 22.66 16.44
N PRO A 127 -16.22 22.51 17.51
CA PRO A 127 -14.89 23.14 17.59
C PRO A 127 -13.97 22.87 16.40
N ALA A 128 -13.98 21.63 15.90
CA ALA A 128 -13.19 21.26 14.71
C ALA A 128 -13.57 22.08 13.49
N PHE A 129 -14.86 22.37 13.28
CA PHE A 129 -15.34 23.15 12.13
C PHE A 129 -15.09 24.65 12.33
N ASN A 130 -15.15 25.13 13.58
CA ASN A 130 -14.80 26.52 13.90
C ASN A 130 -13.31 26.80 13.70
N LEU A 131 -12.43 25.82 13.97
CA LEU A 131 -10.99 25.91 13.70
C LEU A 131 -10.69 26.25 12.23
N MET A 132 -11.58 25.85 11.31
CA MET A 132 -11.49 26.13 9.86
C MET A 132 -12.49 27.18 9.39
N SER A 133 -13.07 27.97 10.30
CA SER A 133 -14.02 29.05 9.99
C SER A 133 -15.24 28.62 9.15
N ALA A 134 -15.75 27.40 9.36
CA ALA A 134 -16.79 26.80 8.52
C ALA A 134 -18.08 27.63 8.42
N ALA A 135 -18.51 28.28 9.52
CA ALA A 135 -19.70 29.13 9.50
C ALA A 135 -19.57 30.32 8.52
N SER A 136 -18.42 30.99 8.54
CA SER A 136 -18.11 32.08 7.62
C SER A 136 -17.93 31.58 6.18
N ALA A 137 -17.39 30.38 6.00
CA ALA A 137 -17.29 29.75 4.68
C ALA A 137 -18.67 29.48 4.08
N ARG A 138 -19.62 28.95 4.89
CA ARG A 138 -21.01 28.69 4.48
C ARG A 138 -21.78 29.93 4.07
N ALA A 139 -21.41 31.10 4.60
CA ALA A 139 -21.99 32.37 4.15
C ALA A 139 -21.55 32.77 2.73
N LYS A 140 -20.46 32.17 2.20
CA LYS A 140 -19.95 32.43 0.84
C LYS A 140 -20.31 31.33 -0.15
N SER A 141 -20.26 30.08 0.28
CA SER A 141 -20.68 28.93 -0.50
C SER A 141 -21.25 27.87 0.40
N THR A 142 -22.33 27.24 -0.04
CA THR A 142 -22.96 26.09 0.61
C THR A 142 -22.72 24.78 -0.16
N GLY A 143 -21.95 24.80 -1.25
CA GLY A 143 -21.72 23.63 -2.12
C GLY A 143 -22.84 23.37 -3.14
N ARG A 144 -23.74 24.33 -3.33
CA ARG A 144 -24.91 24.21 -4.22
C ARG A 144 -24.50 23.78 -5.64
N GLY A 145 -25.22 22.80 -6.18
CA GLY A 145 -25.02 22.27 -7.53
C GLY A 145 -23.87 21.25 -7.66
N VAL A 146 -23.22 20.90 -6.55
CA VAL A 146 -22.18 19.87 -6.50
C VAL A 146 -22.75 18.57 -5.93
N ILE A 147 -22.41 17.47 -6.57
CA ILE A 147 -22.68 16.10 -6.14
C ILE A 147 -21.36 15.49 -5.64
N ILE A 148 -21.37 15.07 -4.37
CA ILE A 148 -20.28 14.37 -3.70
C ILE A 148 -20.65 12.88 -3.64
N ALA A 149 -19.94 12.03 -4.36
CA ALA A 149 -20.10 10.58 -4.17
C ALA A 149 -19.30 10.11 -2.95
N ASP A 150 -19.97 9.46 -2.02
CA ASP A 150 -19.36 8.84 -0.84
C ASP A 150 -19.30 7.33 -1.04
N VAL A 151 -18.13 6.80 -1.36
CA VAL A 151 -17.90 5.36 -1.55
C VAL A 151 -17.55 4.75 -0.20
N ASN A 152 -18.53 4.07 0.39
CA ASN A 152 -18.49 3.76 1.82
C ASN A 152 -19.34 2.53 2.18
N SER A 153 -19.57 2.29 3.47
CA SER A 153 -20.60 1.37 3.95
C SER A 153 -22.00 2.01 3.87
N GLN A 154 -23.02 1.28 4.30
CA GLN A 154 -24.41 1.72 4.21
C GLN A 154 -24.67 3.05 4.94
N VAL A 155 -25.43 3.93 4.30
CA VAL A 155 -25.93 5.20 4.87
C VAL A 155 -27.37 5.01 5.36
N ASP A 156 -27.66 5.48 6.57
CA ASP A 156 -29.02 5.61 7.09
C ASP A 156 -29.72 6.78 6.41
N VAL A 157 -30.39 6.48 5.28
CA VAL A 157 -31.09 7.48 4.46
C VAL A 157 -32.28 8.12 5.18
N SER A 158 -32.76 7.52 6.28
CA SER A 158 -33.86 8.04 7.08
C SER A 158 -33.41 9.05 8.14
N HIS A 159 -32.10 9.18 8.35
CA HIS A 159 -31.53 10.00 9.40
C HIS A 159 -31.93 11.48 9.24
N PRO A 160 -32.50 12.14 10.27
CA PRO A 160 -32.98 13.53 10.16
C PRO A 160 -31.93 14.53 9.65
N ALA A 161 -30.66 14.37 10.07
CA ALA A 161 -29.57 15.24 9.62
C ALA A 161 -29.16 15.05 8.15
N LEU A 162 -29.69 14.04 7.45
CA LEU A 162 -29.40 13.77 6.03
C LEU A 162 -30.61 14.06 5.12
N GLN A 163 -31.76 14.46 5.69
CA GLN A 163 -32.94 14.79 4.91
C GLN A 163 -32.67 15.97 3.98
N GLY A 164 -32.94 15.79 2.68
CA GLY A 164 -32.71 16.82 1.66
C GLY A 164 -31.27 16.89 1.12
N HIS A 165 -30.34 16.10 1.66
CA HIS A 165 -28.93 16.09 1.23
C HIS A 165 -28.56 14.92 0.32
N LEU A 166 -29.41 13.91 0.15
CA LEU A 166 -29.07 12.68 -0.58
C LEU A 166 -29.63 12.68 -2.02
N THR A 167 -28.81 12.21 -2.97
CA THR A 167 -29.25 11.77 -4.31
C THR A 167 -29.64 10.29 -4.28
N THR A 168 -30.08 9.75 -5.44
CA THR A 168 -30.13 8.30 -5.65
C THR A 168 -28.73 7.70 -5.60
N GLY A 169 -28.50 6.83 -4.61
CA GLY A 169 -27.27 6.04 -4.46
C GLY A 169 -27.31 4.70 -5.18
N HIS A 170 -26.29 3.88 -4.93
CA HIS A 170 -26.24 2.50 -5.42
C HIS A 170 -25.65 1.57 -4.36
N ASP A 171 -26.18 0.35 -4.27
CA ASP A 171 -25.67 -0.71 -3.40
C ASP A 171 -24.95 -1.77 -4.26
N PHE A 172 -23.62 -1.79 -4.18
CA PHE A 172 -22.77 -2.73 -4.93
C PHE A 172 -22.59 -4.09 -4.23
N ILE A 173 -23.10 -4.25 -3.01
CA ILE A 173 -22.98 -5.47 -2.19
C ILE A 173 -24.23 -6.35 -2.33
N GLY A 174 -25.37 -5.75 -2.68
CA GLY A 174 -26.68 -6.40 -2.75
C GLY A 174 -26.94 -7.30 -3.97
N ASN A 175 -26.38 -8.52 -3.99
CA ASN A 175 -27.05 -9.78 -4.38
C ASN A 175 -26.24 -11.09 -4.11
N SER A 176 -25.16 -11.05 -3.31
CA SER A 176 -24.31 -12.22 -3.05
C SER A 176 -23.87 -12.41 -1.56
N GLY A 177 -24.86 -12.61 -0.67
CA GLY A 177 -24.79 -13.42 0.59
C GLY A 177 -24.23 -12.77 1.89
N PRO A 178 -24.45 -13.36 3.11
CA PRO A 178 -25.56 -14.17 3.62
C PRO A 178 -26.60 -13.33 4.40
N LYS A 179 -27.88 -13.67 4.24
CA LYS A 179 -29.05 -12.95 4.80
C LYS A 179 -29.15 -13.02 6.33
N THR A 180 -29.26 -11.87 7.00
CA THR A 180 -30.12 -11.73 8.19
C THR A 180 -30.76 -10.33 8.32
N ARG A 181 -32.10 -10.37 8.25
CA ARG A 181 -33.13 -9.43 8.75
C ARG A 181 -33.35 -8.06 8.07
N THR A 182 -34.31 -8.11 7.13
CA THR A 182 -35.43 -7.17 6.95
C THR A 182 -35.12 -5.73 6.55
N GLY A 183 -35.09 -5.50 5.22
CA GLY A 183 -36.14 -4.70 4.57
C GLY A 183 -35.86 -3.21 4.33
N ALA A 184 -35.14 -2.89 3.26
CA ALA A 184 -35.49 -1.86 2.28
C ALA A 184 -34.51 -1.96 1.11
N THR A 185 -34.87 -2.74 0.09
CA THR A 185 -34.27 -2.59 -1.24
C THR A 185 -34.51 -1.15 -1.70
N LEU A 186 -33.45 -0.46 -2.15
CA LEU A 186 -33.57 0.79 -2.90
C LEU A 186 -34.18 0.46 -4.27
N GLU A 187 -35.46 0.11 -4.26
CA GLU A 187 -36.24 -0.05 -5.48
C GLU A 187 -36.53 1.33 -6.07
N GLN A 188 -36.24 1.44 -7.37
CA GLN A 188 -36.51 2.57 -8.27
C GLN A 188 -37.99 3.01 -8.33
N SER A 189 -38.89 2.39 -7.57
CA SER A 189 -40.34 2.54 -7.67
C SER A 189 -40.99 3.32 -6.52
N THR A 190 -40.26 3.67 -5.45
CA THR A 190 -40.82 4.43 -4.31
C THR A 190 -40.14 5.77 -4.03
N ALA A 191 -39.03 6.08 -4.71
CA ALA A 191 -38.50 7.44 -4.75
C ALA A 191 -39.32 8.26 -5.76
N SER A 192 -40.40 8.90 -5.31
CA SER A 192 -41.07 9.93 -6.09
C SER A 192 -40.20 11.19 -6.15
N PHE A 193 -39.09 11.15 -6.90
CA PHE A 193 -38.35 12.35 -7.30
C PHE A 193 -37.49 12.09 -8.55
N LEU A 194 -38.00 12.61 -9.67
CA LEU A 194 -37.34 12.98 -10.93
C LEU A 194 -36.73 11.87 -11.81
N ASP A 195 -37.55 11.47 -12.79
CA ASP A 195 -37.13 11.05 -14.13
C ASP A 195 -36.26 12.15 -14.78
N GLN A 196 -35.00 11.81 -15.07
CA GLN A 196 -33.97 12.72 -15.60
C GLN A 196 -34.08 13.00 -17.11
N SER A 197 -35.21 12.70 -17.77
CA SER A 197 -35.37 12.94 -19.21
C SER A 197 -35.83 14.36 -19.60
N THR A 198 -36.04 15.28 -18.66
CA THR A 198 -36.41 16.68 -18.96
C THR A 198 -35.54 17.71 -18.21
N ALA A 199 -34.25 17.77 -18.56
CA ALA A 199 -33.34 18.83 -18.12
C ALA A 199 -33.61 20.18 -18.83
N SER A 200 -34.83 20.71 -18.69
CA SER A 200 -35.21 22.04 -19.16
C SER A 200 -36.47 22.53 -18.45
N PHE A 201 -36.35 23.00 -17.20
CA PHE A 201 -37.15 24.09 -16.60
C PHE A 201 -36.82 24.20 -15.10
N LEU A 202 -36.45 25.39 -14.62
CA LEU A 202 -37.07 26.09 -13.49
C LEU A 202 -36.30 27.39 -13.21
N ASP A 203 -36.65 28.40 -14.02
CA ASP A 203 -36.84 29.76 -13.52
C ASP A 203 -37.90 29.69 -12.40
N GLN A 204 -37.56 30.16 -11.19
CA GLN A 204 -38.50 30.35 -10.09
C GLN A 204 -38.27 31.68 -9.38
N SER A 205 -38.46 32.76 -10.13
CA SER A 205 -38.74 34.09 -9.58
C SER A 205 -40.07 34.21 -8.80
N THR A 206 -40.79 33.11 -8.48
CA THR A 206 -42.04 33.16 -7.70
C THR A 206 -42.23 31.91 -6.82
N ALA A 207 -41.76 31.96 -5.57
CA ALA A 207 -42.28 31.12 -4.49
C ALA A 207 -42.27 31.92 -3.18
N SER A 208 -43.24 32.81 -3.06
CA SER A 208 -43.68 33.41 -1.80
C SER A 208 -44.56 32.40 -1.06
N PHE A 209 -44.16 31.98 0.15
CA PHE A 209 -45.00 31.76 1.36
C PHE A 209 -44.36 30.74 2.30
N LEU A 210 -43.70 31.22 3.36
CA LEU A 210 -44.03 30.90 4.76
C LEU A 210 -43.25 31.84 5.69
N ASP A 211 -43.97 32.89 6.08
CA ASP A 211 -43.93 33.66 7.32
C ASP A 211 -42.64 33.69 8.17
N GLN A 212 -41.96 34.84 8.11
CA GLN A 212 -40.77 35.23 8.88
C GLN A 212 -41.11 36.09 10.11
N SER A 213 -42.26 35.91 10.78
CA SER A 213 -42.71 36.85 11.82
C SER A 213 -42.87 36.34 13.26
N THR A 214 -42.31 35.18 13.63
CA THR A 214 -42.20 34.80 15.06
C THR A 214 -40.88 34.11 15.41
N ALA A 215 -39.81 34.88 15.57
CA ALA A 215 -38.68 34.55 16.47
C ALA A 215 -37.86 35.81 16.79
N SER A 216 -38.50 36.85 17.29
CA SER A 216 -37.83 37.96 17.98
C SER A 216 -37.79 37.67 19.49
N PHE A 217 -36.71 37.01 19.92
CA PHE A 217 -36.16 37.09 21.28
C PHE A 217 -34.68 36.67 21.16
N LEU A 218 -33.72 37.63 21.13
CA LEU A 218 -32.84 37.98 22.25
C LEU A 218 -32.15 36.73 22.84
N ASP A 219 -30.83 36.55 22.87
CA ASP A 219 -29.69 37.46 22.91
C ASP A 219 -28.42 36.64 22.57
N GLN A 220 -27.64 37.05 21.57
CA GLN A 220 -26.41 36.36 21.14
C GLN A 220 -25.14 36.88 21.84
N SER A 221 -25.25 37.50 23.03
CA SER A 221 -24.10 38.07 23.74
C SER A 221 -23.58 37.29 24.96
N THR A 222 -24.14 36.13 25.33
CA THR A 222 -23.60 35.31 26.43
C THR A 222 -23.67 33.79 26.21
N ALA A 223 -23.03 33.28 25.15
CA ALA A 223 -22.68 31.85 25.06
C ALA A 223 -21.18 31.69 24.76
N SER A 224 -20.37 32.07 25.74
CA SER A 224 -19.04 31.50 25.92
C SER A 224 -19.19 29.99 26.20
N PHE A 225 -19.18 29.17 25.16
CA PHE A 225 -18.95 27.72 25.27
C PHE A 225 -17.68 27.35 24.51
N LEU A 226 -16.58 27.90 25.01
CA LEU A 226 -15.25 27.35 24.86
C LEU A 226 -15.02 26.44 26.08
N ASP A 227 -15.01 25.13 25.84
CA ASP A 227 -14.11 24.12 26.41
C ASP A 227 -14.78 22.73 26.35
N GLN A 228 -14.14 21.77 25.67
CA GLN A 228 -14.57 20.37 25.68
C GLN A 228 -14.56 19.75 27.09
N SER A 229 -13.89 20.38 28.07
CA SER A 229 -13.85 19.91 29.45
C SER A 229 -15.14 20.15 30.27
N THR A 230 -16.07 21.00 29.80
CA THR A 230 -17.29 21.38 30.55
C THR A 230 -18.61 21.07 29.85
N ALA A 231 -18.61 20.20 28.82
CA ALA A 231 -19.84 19.66 28.23
C ALA A 231 -20.54 18.68 29.20
N SER A 232 -21.13 19.21 30.27
CA SER A 232 -21.97 18.50 31.25
C SER A 232 -23.32 18.05 30.69
N PHE A 233 -23.59 18.27 29.39
CA PHE A 233 -24.74 17.68 28.69
C PHE A 233 -24.43 16.32 28.06
N LEU A 234 -23.15 15.95 27.91
CA LEU A 234 -22.76 14.63 27.43
C LEU A 234 -22.83 13.65 28.60
N ASP A 235 -23.98 13.00 28.76
CA ASP A 235 -24.05 11.80 29.57
C ASP A 235 -23.22 10.68 28.91
N GLN A 236 -21.92 10.67 29.17
CA GLN A 236 -20.99 9.61 28.75
C GLN A 236 -21.26 8.29 29.50
N SER A 237 -22.13 8.28 30.52
CA SER A 237 -22.45 7.07 31.29
C SER A 237 -23.40 6.11 30.56
N THR A 238 -24.03 6.56 29.48
CA THR A 238 -24.87 5.75 28.58
C THR A 238 -24.23 5.48 27.21
N ALA A 239 -23.02 5.99 26.96
CA ALA A 239 -22.29 5.76 25.72
C ALA A 239 -21.87 4.29 25.59
N SER A 240 -22.48 3.55 24.66
CA SER A 240 -21.95 2.25 24.25
C SER A 240 -20.67 2.46 23.43
N PHE A 241 -19.61 1.79 23.88
CA PHE A 241 -18.31 1.87 23.25
C PHE A 241 -18.35 1.17 21.87
N LEU A 242 -18.04 1.90 20.79
CA LEU A 242 -18.11 1.38 19.42
C LEU A 242 -17.00 0.36 19.11
N GLU A 243 -16.11 0.02 20.05
CA GLU A 243 -15.12 -1.06 19.86
C GLU A 243 -15.74 -2.47 19.69
N SER A 244 -17.07 -2.61 19.83
CA SER A 244 -17.78 -3.89 19.65
C SER A 244 -18.72 -3.95 18.42
N GLY A 245 -18.86 -2.85 17.67
CA GLY A 245 -19.61 -2.83 16.40
C GLY A 245 -18.72 -3.28 15.23
N SER A 246 -19.30 -3.90 14.20
CA SER A 246 -18.56 -4.22 12.98
C SER A 246 -18.06 -2.94 12.30
N ALA A 247 -16.86 -2.97 11.71
CA ALA A 247 -16.19 -1.77 11.16
C ALA A 247 -17.01 -1.03 10.08
N GLY A 248 -17.92 -1.74 9.40
CA GLY A 248 -18.83 -1.16 8.40
C GLY A 248 -20.11 -0.54 8.96
N HIS A 249 -20.59 -0.92 10.15
CA HIS A 249 -21.89 -0.44 10.63
C HIS A 249 -21.82 1.05 11.03
N GLY A 250 -22.58 1.89 10.32
CA GLY A 250 -22.74 3.31 10.63
C GLY A 250 -21.64 4.24 10.12
N HIS A 251 -20.51 3.72 9.61
CA HIS A 251 -19.42 4.56 9.09
C HIS A 251 -19.86 5.43 7.90
N GLY A 252 -20.61 4.90 6.94
CA GLY A 252 -21.20 5.68 5.85
C GLY A 252 -22.08 6.83 6.36
N THR A 253 -22.99 6.58 7.31
CA THR A 253 -23.82 7.63 7.93
C THR A 253 -22.98 8.72 8.61
N MET A 254 -21.89 8.34 9.29
CA MET A 254 -20.98 9.27 9.95
C MET A 254 -20.25 10.18 8.96
N VAL A 255 -19.81 9.63 7.82
CA VAL A 255 -19.16 10.43 6.77
C VAL A 255 -20.17 11.34 6.09
N ALA A 256 -21.35 10.84 5.72
CA ALA A 256 -22.42 11.63 5.14
C ALA A 256 -22.86 12.80 6.05
N GLY A 257 -22.90 12.58 7.38
CA GLY A 257 -23.23 13.65 8.34
C GLY A 257 -22.22 14.80 8.34
N ILE A 258 -20.93 14.51 8.21
CA ILE A 258 -19.89 15.54 8.10
C ILE A 258 -20.05 16.35 6.81
N LEU A 259 -20.29 15.66 5.68
CA LEU A 259 -20.51 16.29 4.39
C LEU A 259 -21.71 17.25 4.43
N ALA A 260 -22.85 16.78 4.93
CA ALA A 260 -24.08 17.56 5.05
C ALA A 260 -23.92 18.79 5.97
N ALA A 261 -23.14 18.67 7.04
CA ALA A 261 -22.91 19.78 7.98
C ALA A 261 -21.98 20.88 7.42
N LEU A 262 -21.03 20.54 6.56
CA LEU A 262 -20.04 21.47 6.02
C LEU A 262 -20.44 22.04 4.64
N ALA A 263 -21.06 21.25 3.79
CA ALA A 263 -21.54 21.64 2.46
C ALA A 263 -23.05 21.38 2.33
N PRO A 264 -23.90 22.18 3.00
CA PRO A 264 -25.31 21.85 3.20
C PRO A 264 -26.19 21.88 1.94
N ASP A 265 -25.77 22.54 0.87
CA ASP A 265 -26.50 22.52 -0.41
C ASP A 265 -25.85 21.60 -1.45
N ALA A 266 -24.72 20.95 -1.11
CA ALA A 266 -24.21 19.86 -1.91
C ALA A 266 -25.10 18.62 -1.73
N LEU A 267 -25.26 17.86 -2.80
CA LEU A 267 -25.95 16.58 -2.73
C LEU A 267 -24.92 15.45 -2.55
N ILE A 268 -25.28 14.44 -1.78
CA ILE A 268 -24.44 13.28 -1.46
C ILE A 268 -24.98 12.09 -2.24
N MET A 269 -24.13 11.41 -2.99
CA MET A 269 -24.44 10.15 -3.66
C MET A 269 -23.88 9.00 -2.83
N PRO A 270 -24.71 8.31 -2.03
CA PRO A 270 -24.23 7.22 -1.19
C PRO A 270 -23.97 5.97 -2.04
N LEU A 271 -22.72 5.52 -2.10
CA LEU A 271 -22.30 4.34 -2.87
C LEU A 271 -21.78 3.27 -1.91
N ARG A 272 -22.60 2.25 -1.65
CA ARG A 272 -22.23 1.17 -0.74
C ARG A 272 -21.29 0.20 -1.44
N ALA A 273 -20.01 0.25 -1.09
CA ALA A 273 -18.94 -0.64 -1.58
C ALA A 273 -18.38 -1.56 -0.47
N PHE A 274 -18.92 -1.47 0.75
CA PHE A 274 -18.57 -2.32 1.87
C PHE A 274 -19.81 -2.95 2.50
N ASP A 275 -19.68 -4.21 2.90
CA ASP A 275 -20.70 -4.90 3.67
C ASP A 275 -20.75 -4.41 5.13
N ASP A 276 -21.68 -4.95 5.92
CA ASP A 276 -21.85 -4.54 7.31
C ASP A 276 -20.67 -4.91 8.20
N SER A 277 -19.84 -5.88 7.80
CA SER A 277 -18.59 -6.23 8.47
C SER A 277 -17.48 -5.20 8.19
N GLY A 278 -17.64 -4.40 7.14
CA GLY A 278 -16.66 -3.48 6.61
C GLY A 278 -15.77 -4.11 5.54
N ALA A 279 -16.10 -5.30 5.04
CA ALA A 279 -15.38 -5.97 3.97
C ALA A 279 -15.86 -5.48 2.59
N GLY A 280 -14.92 -5.35 1.67
CA GLY A 280 -15.14 -4.99 0.27
C GLY A 280 -13.97 -5.46 -0.59
N ASP A 281 -13.96 -5.08 -1.86
CA ASP A 281 -12.92 -5.46 -2.80
C ASP A 281 -12.62 -4.36 -3.82
N ALA A 282 -11.49 -4.50 -4.53
CA ALA A 282 -11.03 -3.52 -5.50
C ALA A 282 -11.97 -3.41 -6.71
N PHE A 283 -12.62 -4.50 -7.12
CA PHE A 283 -13.58 -4.48 -8.22
C PHE A 283 -14.80 -3.61 -7.88
N GLN A 284 -15.40 -3.78 -6.70
CA GLN A 284 -16.57 -2.99 -6.27
C GLN A 284 -16.22 -1.53 -6.04
N VAL A 285 -15.06 -1.24 -5.45
CA VAL A 285 -14.59 0.15 -5.30
C VAL A 285 -14.37 0.80 -6.67
N GLY A 286 -13.70 0.11 -7.60
CA GLY A 286 -13.50 0.62 -8.96
C GLY A 286 -14.82 0.86 -9.71
N LYS A 287 -15.76 -0.08 -9.59
CA LYS A 287 -17.10 0.03 -10.15
C LYS A 287 -17.91 1.19 -9.56
N ALA A 288 -17.83 1.40 -8.24
CA ALA A 288 -18.47 2.53 -7.57
C ALA A 288 -17.90 3.88 -8.04
N ILE A 289 -16.58 3.99 -8.20
CA ILE A 289 -15.94 5.22 -8.73
C ILE A 289 -16.42 5.51 -10.15
N ARG A 290 -16.48 4.50 -11.04
CA ARG A 290 -16.99 4.68 -12.41
C ARG A 290 -18.47 5.07 -12.42
N TYR A 291 -19.28 4.45 -11.56
CA TYR A 291 -20.69 4.80 -11.39
C TYR A 291 -20.85 6.26 -10.94
N ALA A 292 -20.06 6.72 -9.96
CA ALA A 292 -20.10 8.10 -9.48
C ALA A 292 -19.91 9.10 -10.62
N VAL A 293 -18.86 8.91 -11.42
CA VAL A 293 -18.52 9.77 -12.56
C VAL A 293 -19.64 9.76 -13.60
N ARG A 294 -20.15 8.57 -13.96
CA ARG A 294 -21.24 8.41 -14.95
C ARG A 294 -22.55 9.04 -14.48
N ASN A 295 -22.77 9.12 -13.17
CA ASN A 295 -23.96 9.74 -12.58
C ASN A 295 -23.71 11.19 -12.10
N GLY A 296 -22.67 11.84 -12.62
CA GLY A 296 -22.48 13.29 -12.51
C GLY A 296 -21.83 13.78 -11.22
N ALA A 297 -21.22 12.90 -10.41
CA ALA A 297 -20.44 13.32 -9.26
C ALA A 297 -19.23 14.18 -9.71
N GLN A 298 -19.03 15.34 -9.09
CA GLN A 298 -17.86 16.19 -9.34
C GLN A 298 -16.78 16.05 -8.26
N VAL A 299 -17.12 15.37 -7.16
CA VAL A 299 -16.27 15.09 -6.02
C VAL A 299 -16.50 13.63 -5.59
N ILE A 300 -15.43 12.88 -5.33
CA ILE A 300 -15.51 11.52 -4.79
C ILE A 300 -14.73 11.48 -3.47
N ASN A 301 -15.40 11.06 -2.39
CA ASN A 301 -14.78 10.77 -1.11
C ASN A 301 -14.56 9.26 -0.95
N LEU A 302 -13.32 8.87 -0.65
CA LEU A 302 -12.88 7.50 -0.44
C LEU A 302 -12.34 7.35 0.98
N SER A 303 -13.23 7.07 1.94
CA SER A 303 -12.86 6.84 3.35
C SER A 303 -12.30 5.43 3.59
N LEU A 304 -11.35 5.01 2.75
CA LEU A 304 -10.81 3.66 2.65
C LEU A 304 -9.31 3.69 2.27
N GLY A 305 -8.61 2.56 2.43
CA GLY A 305 -7.20 2.48 2.02
C GLY A 305 -6.66 1.04 1.91
N PHE A 306 -5.92 0.79 0.83
CA PHE A 306 -5.13 -0.40 0.55
C PHE A 306 -3.66 -0.15 0.93
N THR A 307 -2.97 -1.19 1.37
CA THR A 307 -1.51 -1.16 1.59
C THR A 307 -0.70 -1.28 0.29
N THR A 308 -1.35 -1.63 -0.81
CA THR A 308 -0.76 -1.77 -2.15
C THR A 308 -1.67 -1.14 -3.20
N ASP A 309 -1.09 -0.71 -4.31
CA ASP A 309 -1.88 -0.23 -5.46
C ASP A 309 -2.75 -1.38 -6.00
N ALA A 310 -4.06 -1.16 -6.03
CA ALA A 310 -5.02 -2.03 -6.69
C ALA A 310 -5.28 -1.47 -8.10
N ALA A 311 -4.80 -2.19 -9.13
CA ALA A 311 -4.84 -1.73 -10.52
C ALA A 311 -6.23 -1.30 -11.00
N GLU A 312 -7.31 -1.95 -10.55
CA GLU A 312 -8.67 -1.55 -10.89
C GLU A 312 -9.05 -0.19 -10.29
N VAL A 313 -8.68 0.05 -9.03
CA VAL A 313 -8.97 1.31 -8.32
C VAL A 313 -8.15 2.44 -8.92
N SER A 314 -6.87 2.20 -9.22
CA SER A 314 -6.01 3.16 -9.93
C SER A 314 -6.60 3.55 -11.29
N ALA A 315 -7.01 2.57 -12.10
CA ALA A 315 -7.64 2.83 -13.41
C ALA A 315 -9.00 3.55 -13.29
N ALA A 316 -9.76 3.32 -12.22
CA ALA A 316 -11.01 4.02 -11.97
C ALA A 316 -10.78 5.48 -11.52
N ILE A 317 -9.72 5.74 -10.77
CA ILE A 317 -9.31 7.10 -10.38
C ILE A 317 -8.82 7.89 -11.58
N ASP A 318 -8.00 7.28 -12.45
CA ASP A 318 -7.59 7.91 -13.71
C ASP A 318 -8.82 8.26 -14.57
N PHE A 319 -9.81 7.37 -14.61
CA PHE A 319 -11.08 7.65 -15.27
C PHE A 319 -11.81 8.84 -14.64
N ALA A 320 -11.91 8.92 -13.31
CA ALA A 320 -12.54 10.05 -12.63
C ALA A 320 -11.82 11.38 -12.91
N VAL A 321 -10.49 11.40 -12.82
CA VAL A 321 -9.66 12.58 -13.07
C VAL A 321 -9.80 13.06 -14.52
N ALA A 322 -9.83 12.13 -15.49
CA ALA A 322 -10.06 12.45 -16.90
C ALA A 322 -11.42 13.12 -17.16
N HIS A 323 -12.40 12.92 -16.27
CA HIS A 323 -13.72 13.54 -16.32
C HIS A 323 -13.84 14.77 -15.41
N ASN A 324 -12.72 15.37 -15.00
CA ASN A 324 -12.66 16.53 -14.11
C ASN A 324 -13.33 16.29 -12.75
N VAL A 325 -13.33 15.05 -12.26
CA VAL A 325 -13.81 14.69 -10.92
C VAL A 325 -12.63 14.70 -9.95
N VAL A 326 -12.77 15.39 -8.82
CA VAL A 326 -11.72 15.45 -7.79
C VAL A 326 -11.92 14.30 -6.82
N VAL A 327 -10.85 13.55 -6.56
CA VAL A 327 -10.86 12.39 -5.66
C VAL A 327 -10.13 12.75 -4.36
N ILE A 328 -10.76 12.46 -3.24
CA ILE A 328 -10.24 12.66 -1.89
C ILE A 328 -10.20 11.32 -1.19
N ALA A 329 -9.12 11.01 -0.47
CA ALA A 329 -8.99 9.75 0.25
C ALA A 329 -8.32 9.90 1.62
N ALA A 330 -8.68 9.00 2.54
CA ALA A 330 -8.11 8.95 3.87
C ALA A 330 -6.66 8.42 3.85
N ALA A 331 -5.73 9.09 4.55
CA ALA A 331 -4.32 8.68 4.58
C ALA A 331 -4.06 7.35 5.34
N GLY A 332 -5.00 6.91 6.18
CA GLY A 332 -4.91 5.68 6.97
C GLY A 332 -4.60 5.92 8.46
N ASN A 333 -4.91 4.91 9.29
CA ASN A 333 -4.94 5.01 10.76
C ASN A 333 -3.88 4.15 11.47
N SER A 334 -2.69 3.99 10.87
CA SER A 334 -1.64 3.08 11.34
C SER A 334 -0.41 3.78 11.91
N ASN A 335 -0.40 5.12 11.99
CA ASN A 335 0.76 5.92 12.35
C ASN A 335 2.02 5.58 11.52
N SER A 336 1.83 5.41 10.21
CA SER A 336 2.87 4.95 9.29
C SER A 336 3.20 6.00 8.24
N SER A 337 4.47 6.03 7.81
CA SER A 337 4.91 6.73 6.59
C SER A 337 4.70 5.91 5.32
N GLU A 338 4.35 4.61 5.47
CA GLU A 338 4.11 3.73 4.33
C GLU A 338 2.95 4.26 3.47
N PRO A 339 3.11 4.30 2.13
CA PRO A 339 2.05 4.71 1.22
C PRO A 339 0.77 3.89 1.41
N GLN A 340 -0.37 4.60 1.50
CA GLN A 340 -1.71 4.02 1.50
C GLN A 340 -2.44 4.49 0.24
N TYR A 341 -2.93 3.55 -0.55
CA TYR A 341 -3.65 3.84 -1.78
C TYR A 341 -5.15 3.80 -1.51
N PRO A 342 -5.96 4.72 -2.04
CA PRO A 342 -5.61 5.67 -3.09
C PRO A 342 -5.02 7.01 -2.62
N ALA A 343 -4.91 7.27 -1.32
CA ALA A 343 -4.44 8.56 -0.78
C ALA A 343 -3.02 8.96 -1.24
N ALA A 344 -2.15 7.98 -1.51
CA ALA A 344 -0.80 8.19 -2.02
C ALA A 344 -0.72 8.40 -3.54
N PHE A 345 -1.84 8.31 -4.28
CA PHE A 345 -1.82 8.62 -5.70
C PHE A 345 -1.64 10.13 -5.92
N PRO A 346 -0.77 10.56 -6.86
CA PRO A 346 -0.52 12.00 -7.09
C PRO A 346 -1.75 12.82 -7.51
N SER A 347 -2.74 12.17 -8.12
CA SER A 347 -4.00 12.78 -8.55
C SER A 347 -5.06 12.83 -7.44
N VAL A 348 -4.80 12.27 -6.26
CA VAL A 348 -5.73 12.19 -5.15
C VAL A 348 -5.33 13.16 -4.04
N ILE A 349 -6.32 13.83 -3.46
CA ILE A 349 -6.12 14.61 -2.23
C ILE A 349 -6.13 13.63 -1.05
N GLY A 350 -4.96 13.12 -0.69
CA GLY A 350 -4.76 12.29 0.49
C GLY A 350 -4.82 13.11 1.78
N VAL A 351 -5.62 12.69 2.77
CA VAL A 351 -5.93 13.53 3.94
C VAL A 351 -5.45 12.91 5.24
N GLY A 352 -4.47 13.57 5.86
CA GLY A 352 -3.99 13.28 7.21
C GLY A 352 -4.92 13.87 8.29
N SER A 353 -4.83 13.35 9.50
CA SER A 353 -5.70 13.73 10.61
C SER A 353 -4.96 14.49 11.70
N THR A 354 -5.55 15.59 12.18
CA THR A 354 -5.07 16.38 13.32
C THR A 354 -6.11 16.48 14.43
N ASP A 355 -5.66 16.86 15.63
CA ASP A 355 -6.52 17.31 16.71
C ASP A 355 -6.82 18.82 16.62
N LEU A 356 -7.47 19.36 17.65
CA LEU A 356 -7.84 20.78 17.73
C LEU A 356 -6.66 21.72 18.01
N GLN A 357 -5.47 21.19 18.31
CA GLN A 357 -4.25 21.94 18.54
C GLN A 357 -3.35 21.94 17.28
N ASP A 358 -3.88 21.50 16.14
CA ASP A 358 -3.13 21.26 14.92
C ASP A 358 -2.00 20.23 15.07
N VAL A 359 -2.05 19.38 16.11
CA VAL A 359 -1.11 18.28 16.29
C VAL A 359 -1.61 17.06 15.51
N LYS A 360 -0.71 16.37 14.81
CA LYS A 360 -0.98 15.13 14.08
C LYS A 360 -1.61 14.12 15.04
N ALA A 361 -2.78 13.60 14.69
CA ALA A 361 -3.41 12.56 15.46
C ALA A 361 -2.48 11.35 15.58
N SER A 362 -2.43 10.73 16.76
CA SER A 362 -1.49 9.64 17.04
C SER A 362 -1.66 8.44 16.11
N PHE A 363 -2.87 8.22 15.57
CA PHE A 363 -3.16 7.18 14.59
C PHE A 363 -2.89 7.60 13.14
N SER A 364 -2.83 8.90 12.81
CA SER A 364 -2.76 9.34 11.41
C SER A 364 -1.47 8.87 10.76
N ASN A 365 -1.59 8.27 9.58
CA ASN A 365 -0.46 8.14 8.66
C ASN A 365 0.03 9.52 8.20
N TYR A 366 1.26 9.55 7.71
CA TYR A 366 2.00 10.75 7.31
C TYR A 366 2.90 10.45 6.10
N GLY A 367 3.60 11.46 5.58
CA GLY A 367 4.48 11.28 4.42
C GLY A 367 3.72 11.27 3.10
N GLN A 368 4.03 10.30 2.23
CA GLN A 368 3.57 10.29 0.83
C GLN A 368 2.04 10.21 0.68
N SER A 369 1.34 9.64 1.66
CA SER A 369 -0.13 9.53 1.67
C SER A 369 -0.86 10.84 2.00
N VAL A 370 -0.13 11.91 2.35
CA VAL A 370 -0.73 13.15 2.88
C VAL A 370 -0.47 14.33 1.95
N PHE A 371 -1.52 14.75 1.24
CA PHE A 371 -1.59 15.96 0.43
C PHE A 371 -1.94 17.19 1.30
N VAL A 372 -2.92 17.07 2.19
CA VAL A 372 -3.29 18.07 3.21
C VAL A 372 -3.69 17.36 4.50
N SER A 373 -3.81 18.12 5.58
CA SER A 373 -4.34 17.64 6.85
C SER A 373 -5.71 18.27 7.15
N ALA A 374 -6.54 17.59 7.91
CA ALA A 374 -7.78 18.15 8.45
C ALA A 374 -8.06 17.61 9.85
N PRO A 375 -8.85 18.31 10.68
CA PRO A 375 -9.27 17.77 11.96
C PRO A 375 -9.92 16.39 11.80
N GLY A 376 -9.61 15.46 12.68
CA GLY A 376 -10.26 14.13 12.67
C GLY A 376 -10.20 13.40 14.00
N VAL A 377 -9.97 14.14 15.08
CA VAL A 377 -10.07 13.65 16.46
C VAL A 377 -11.33 14.23 17.10
N ASN A 378 -12.14 13.36 17.69
CA ASN A 378 -13.38 13.70 18.40
C ASN A 378 -14.39 14.49 17.55
N ILE A 379 -14.64 14.05 16.33
CA ILE A 379 -15.61 14.65 15.41
C ILE A 379 -17.02 14.17 15.73
N ILE A 380 -17.92 15.10 16.01
CA ILE A 380 -19.34 14.84 16.22
C ILE A 380 -20.02 14.71 14.85
N THR A 381 -20.81 13.67 14.65
CA THR A 381 -21.52 13.43 13.38
C THR A 381 -22.77 12.55 13.55
N ALA A 382 -23.56 12.42 12.49
CA ALA A 382 -24.70 11.51 12.40
C ALA A 382 -24.27 10.04 12.56
N TYR A 383 -25.14 9.20 13.08
CA TYR A 383 -24.94 7.76 13.23
C TYR A 383 -26.31 7.07 13.05
N PRO A 384 -26.41 5.82 12.61
CA PRO A 384 -27.71 5.15 12.50
C PRO A 384 -28.53 5.28 13.79
N GLY A 385 -29.73 5.86 13.69
CA GLY A 385 -30.61 6.10 14.82
C GLY A 385 -30.20 7.21 15.80
N GLY A 386 -29.15 8.00 15.55
CA GLY A 386 -28.72 9.07 16.45
C GLY A 386 -27.43 9.78 16.03
N TYR A 387 -26.57 10.12 16.99
CA TYR A 387 -25.30 10.80 16.71
C TYR A 387 -24.15 10.06 17.39
N ALA A 388 -22.92 10.30 16.94
CA ALA A 388 -21.72 9.71 17.52
C ALA A 388 -20.56 10.69 17.52
N VAL A 389 -19.55 10.40 18.34
CA VAL A 389 -18.22 11.02 18.26
C VAL A 389 -17.23 9.99 17.73
N GLY A 390 -16.49 10.34 16.68
CA GLY A 390 -15.51 9.47 16.05
C GLY A 390 -14.15 10.13 15.86
N SER A 391 -13.09 9.32 15.80
CA SER A 391 -11.74 9.72 15.42
C SER A 391 -11.17 8.82 14.33
N GLY A 392 -10.62 9.41 13.28
CA GLY A 392 -10.10 8.71 12.11
C GLY A 392 -9.80 9.63 10.92
N THR A 393 -8.87 9.22 10.05
CA THR A 393 -8.57 9.91 8.78
C THR A 393 -9.75 9.89 7.81
N SER A 394 -10.71 8.98 7.97
CA SER A 394 -11.97 8.97 7.22
C SER A 394 -12.82 10.21 7.48
N PHE A 395 -12.83 10.73 8.70
CA PHE A 395 -13.52 11.98 9.03
C PHE A 395 -12.78 13.18 8.46
N SER A 396 -11.44 13.19 8.54
CA SER A 396 -10.62 14.22 7.90
C SER A 396 -10.82 14.28 6.38
N SER A 397 -10.90 13.11 5.72
CA SER A 397 -11.23 12.98 4.29
C SER A 397 -12.59 13.60 3.95
N ALA A 398 -13.62 13.31 4.75
CA ALA A 398 -14.96 13.87 4.57
C ALA A 398 -14.96 15.41 4.67
N ILE A 399 -14.22 15.97 5.63
CA ILE A 399 -14.08 17.43 5.79
C ILE A 399 -13.42 18.05 4.55
N ALA A 400 -12.34 17.46 4.05
CA ALA A 400 -11.67 17.95 2.84
C ALA A 400 -12.55 17.81 1.59
N ALA A 401 -13.32 16.72 1.47
CA ALA A 401 -14.28 16.56 0.39
C ALA A 401 -15.38 17.64 0.42
N ALA A 402 -15.82 18.04 1.62
CA ALA A 402 -16.75 19.16 1.76
C ALA A 402 -16.09 20.49 1.35
N GLU A 403 -14.86 20.79 1.75
CA GLU A 403 -14.12 21.98 1.29
C GLU A 403 -14.02 22.01 -0.24
N VAL A 404 -13.65 20.88 -0.87
CA VAL A 404 -13.60 20.74 -2.32
C VAL A 404 -14.95 21.00 -2.97
N ALA A 405 -16.06 20.54 -2.37
CA ALA A 405 -17.40 20.81 -2.87
C ALA A 405 -17.77 22.30 -2.78
N LEU A 406 -17.41 22.97 -1.68
CA LEU A 406 -17.59 24.41 -1.55
C LEU A 406 -16.81 25.17 -2.63
N ILE A 407 -15.54 24.82 -2.87
CA ILE A 407 -14.73 25.40 -3.95
C ILE A 407 -15.36 25.12 -5.31
N ARG A 408 -15.78 23.88 -5.58
CA ARG A 408 -16.33 23.43 -6.87
C ARG A 408 -17.59 24.20 -7.26
N SER A 409 -18.42 24.56 -6.28
CA SER A 409 -19.62 25.38 -6.52
C SER A 409 -19.30 26.81 -6.99
N LEU A 410 -18.08 27.29 -6.75
CA LEU A 410 -17.61 28.63 -7.13
C LEU A 410 -16.67 28.60 -8.34
N ALA A 411 -15.95 27.50 -8.56
CA ALA A 411 -14.93 27.38 -9.60
C ALA A 411 -14.87 25.96 -10.19
N THR A 412 -14.75 25.86 -11.52
CA THR A 412 -14.69 24.58 -12.23
C THR A 412 -13.26 24.04 -12.41
N THR A 413 -12.24 24.87 -12.23
CA THR A 413 -10.80 24.56 -12.39
C THR A 413 -9.96 25.14 -11.26
N GLY A 414 -8.73 24.65 -11.07
CA GLY A 414 -7.78 25.22 -10.10
C GLY A 414 -7.99 24.77 -8.65
N ILE A 415 -8.85 23.77 -8.42
CA ILE A 415 -9.26 23.31 -7.07
C ILE A 415 -8.07 22.87 -6.22
N TYR A 416 -7.19 22.01 -6.76
CA TYR A 416 -5.99 21.57 -6.06
C TYR A 416 -5.09 22.76 -5.67
N ASN A 417 -4.96 23.77 -6.54
CA ASN A 417 -4.18 24.97 -6.24
C ASN A 417 -4.84 25.81 -5.14
N THR A 418 -6.16 25.95 -5.16
CA THR A 418 -6.89 26.65 -4.09
C THR A 418 -6.65 25.96 -2.75
N VAL A 419 -6.93 24.65 -2.66
CA VAL A 419 -6.75 23.85 -1.42
C VAL A 419 -5.33 23.99 -0.87
N THR A 420 -4.32 23.88 -1.73
CA THR A 420 -2.92 23.97 -1.32
C THR A 420 -2.48 25.37 -0.92
N ALA A 421 -2.93 26.40 -1.65
CA ALA A 421 -2.55 27.79 -1.39
C ALA A 421 -3.15 28.31 -0.08
N THR A 422 -4.33 27.82 0.29
CA THR A 422 -5.07 28.27 1.47
C THR A 422 -4.83 27.41 2.71
N ALA A 423 -4.17 26.25 2.56
CA ALA A 423 -3.78 25.43 3.70
C ALA A 423 -2.83 26.18 4.66
N VAL A 424 -3.13 26.05 5.95
CA VAL A 424 -2.39 26.59 7.08
C VAL A 424 -1.23 25.63 7.39
N ASN A 425 0.01 26.12 7.32
CA ASN A 425 1.17 25.30 7.69
C ASN A 425 1.15 25.00 9.20
N ILE A 426 1.20 23.71 9.55
CA ILE A 426 1.15 23.19 10.92
C ILE A 426 2.46 22.49 11.37
N ASP A 427 3.54 22.63 10.61
CA ASP A 427 4.83 21.98 10.90
C ASP A 427 5.40 22.44 12.25
N SER A 428 5.17 23.70 12.65
CA SER A 428 5.61 24.21 13.96
C SER A 428 4.94 23.50 15.14
N SER A 429 3.70 23.04 14.96
CA SER A 429 2.99 22.22 15.95
C SER A 429 3.41 20.75 15.89
N ASN A 430 4.16 20.35 14.86
CA ASN A 430 4.52 18.96 14.57
C ASN A 430 6.00 18.82 14.15
N PRO A 431 6.97 19.23 14.98
CA PRO A 431 8.37 19.30 14.57
C PRO A 431 8.94 17.95 14.11
N ALA A 432 8.48 16.82 14.67
CA ALA A 432 8.91 15.48 14.26
C ALA A 432 8.38 15.04 12.89
N TYR A 433 7.34 15.71 12.37
CA TYR A 433 6.67 15.41 11.11
C TYR A 433 6.68 16.61 10.17
N ALA A 434 7.56 17.58 10.41
CA ALA A 434 7.74 18.73 9.53
C ALA A 434 8.04 18.23 8.12
N GLY A 435 7.33 18.74 7.11
CA GLY A 435 7.51 18.22 5.76
C GLY A 435 6.80 16.88 5.48
N GLN A 436 5.97 16.37 6.41
CA GLN A 436 5.25 15.09 6.24
C GLN A 436 3.71 15.18 6.40
N LEU A 437 3.14 16.37 6.67
CA LEU A 437 1.69 16.59 6.90
C LEU A 437 0.95 17.33 5.78
N GLY A 438 1.30 17.03 4.52
CA GLY A 438 0.83 17.75 3.35
C GLY A 438 1.21 19.24 3.33
N TYR A 439 0.38 20.03 2.66
CA TYR A 439 0.46 21.50 2.66
C TYR A 439 0.05 22.15 3.98
N GLY A 440 -0.35 21.32 4.96
CA GLY A 440 -0.84 21.72 6.26
C GLY A 440 -2.34 21.52 6.40
N ARG A 441 -2.94 22.10 7.45
CA ARG A 441 -4.37 21.98 7.71
C ARG A 441 -5.18 22.80 6.71
N ILE A 442 -6.25 22.24 6.16
CA ILE A 442 -7.22 22.96 5.30
C ILE A 442 -7.93 24.11 6.04
N ASP A 443 -8.43 25.09 5.27
CA ASP A 443 -9.13 26.27 5.78
C ASP A 443 -10.27 26.64 4.82
N LEU A 444 -11.49 26.28 5.22
CA LEU A 444 -12.68 26.38 4.38
C LEU A 444 -12.96 27.85 3.99
N LEU A 445 -12.79 28.79 4.91
CA LEU A 445 -13.06 30.21 4.61
C LEU A 445 -12.03 30.76 3.64
N ALA A 446 -10.74 30.49 3.88
CA ALA A 446 -9.68 30.94 2.99
C ALA A 446 -9.87 30.34 1.58
N ALA A 447 -10.19 29.04 1.49
CA ALA A 447 -10.45 28.34 0.24
C ALA A 447 -11.59 28.97 -0.58
N VAL A 448 -12.77 29.16 0.01
CA VAL A 448 -13.92 29.75 -0.71
C VAL A 448 -13.74 31.25 -0.97
N SER A 449 -12.87 31.93 -0.21
CA SER A 449 -12.55 33.34 -0.43
C SER A 449 -11.58 33.56 -1.59
N ALA A 450 -10.65 32.61 -1.80
CA ALA A 450 -9.71 32.63 -2.92
C ALA A 450 -10.35 32.14 -4.23
N SER A 451 -11.44 31.38 -4.14
CA SER A 451 -12.16 30.82 -5.28
C SER A 451 -12.81 31.92 -6.13
N GLY A 452 -12.39 32.05 -7.39
CA GLY A 452 -12.88 33.07 -8.32
C GLY A 452 -11.95 34.28 -8.53
N GLN A 453 -10.84 34.40 -7.79
CA GLN A 453 -9.81 35.39 -8.07
C GLN A 453 -8.67 34.77 -8.89
N THR A 454 -8.54 35.19 -10.16
CA THR A 454 -7.37 34.90 -11.00
C THR A 454 -6.17 35.72 -10.51
N THR A 455 -5.59 35.35 -9.38
CA THR A 455 -4.31 35.92 -8.95
C THR A 455 -3.32 34.81 -8.64
N SER A 456 -2.23 34.79 -9.40
CA SER A 456 -1.06 33.97 -9.20
C SER A 456 -0.34 34.37 -7.90
N VAL A 457 -0.85 33.93 -6.75
CA VAL A 457 -0.14 34.08 -5.47
C VAL A 457 1.02 33.11 -5.47
N THR A 458 2.23 33.64 -5.68
CA THR A 458 3.47 32.88 -5.57
C THR A 458 3.86 32.80 -4.10
N ARG A 459 3.19 31.95 -3.33
CA ARG A 459 3.72 31.49 -2.05
C ARG A 459 4.73 30.39 -2.38
N GLN A 460 5.97 30.55 -1.94
CA GLN A 460 7.01 29.55 -2.17
C GLN A 460 6.52 28.21 -1.61
N PRO A 461 6.40 27.15 -2.43
CA PRO A 461 5.97 25.86 -1.94
C PRO A 461 6.96 25.40 -0.87
N PRO A 462 6.52 24.80 0.25
CA PRO A 462 7.44 24.00 1.05
C PRO A 462 8.08 22.98 0.09
N ALA A 463 9.41 22.93 0.09
CA ALA A 463 10.18 22.15 -0.86
C ALA A 463 9.80 20.66 -0.75
N SER A 464 8.89 20.17 -1.62
CA SER A 464 8.69 18.76 -2.05
C SER A 464 7.24 18.31 -2.39
N ARG A 465 6.23 19.17 -2.60
CA ARG A 465 4.83 18.68 -2.61
C ARG A 465 4.01 19.11 -3.84
N ASN A 466 3.35 18.16 -4.51
CA ASN A 466 2.53 18.23 -5.75
C ASN A 466 3.20 18.35 -7.11
N PHE A 467 4.38 17.79 -7.23
CA PHE A 467 4.87 17.38 -8.53
C PHE A 467 4.92 15.84 -8.52
N GLY A 468 4.30 15.22 -9.53
CA GLY A 468 4.45 13.78 -9.71
C GLY A 468 5.88 13.49 -10.11
N ARG A 469 6.56 12.58 -9.42
CA ARG A 469 7.83 12.04 -9.91
C ARG A 469 7.53 11.02 -10.99
N HIS A 470 8.12 11.25 -12.16
CA HIS A 470 7.91 10.44 -13.34
C HIS A 470 9.25 10.13 -14.02
N ILE A 471 9.31 8.98 -14.68
CA ILE A 471 10.38 8.63 -15.60
C ILE A 471 9.82 8.77 -17.01
N VAL A 472 10.32 9.76 -17.75
CA VAL A 472 9.94 9.99 -19.15
C VAL A 472 10.91 9.25 -20.04
N ARG A 473 10.42 8.27 -20.82
CA ARG A 473 11.21 7.58 -21.84
C ARG A 473 11.03 8.26 -23.18
N PHE A 474 12.13 8.45 -23.89
CA PHE A 474 12.18 9.08 -25.20
C PHE A 474 12.50 8.07 -26.29
N LYS A 475 12.26 8.48 -27.53
CA LYS A 475 12.70 7.76 -28.72
C LYS A 475 14.21 7.61 -28.71
N ALA A 476 14.68 6.45 -29.17
CA ALA A 476 16.10 6.14 -29.22
C ALA A 476 16.90 7.24 -29.94
N GLY A 477 18.00 7.67 -29.35
CA GLY A 477 18.86 8.73 -29.88
C GLY A 477 18.43 10.16 -29.55
N THR A 478 17.39 10.36 -28.73
CA THR A 478 17.04 11.70 -28.22
C THR A 478 18.11 12.17 -27.23
N GLY A 479 18.91 13.16 -27.63
CA GLY A 479 20.03 13.65 -26.85
C GLY A 479 19.62 14.20 -25.48
N LYS A 480 20.51 14.08 -24.48
CA LYS A 480 20.30 14.65 -23.14
C LYS A 480 19.88 16.13 -23.15
N PRO A 481 20.47 17.02 -23.98
CA PRO A 481 20.03 18.41 -24.08
C PRO A 481 18.58 18.56 -24.55
N ASP A 482 18.15 17.74 -25.51
CA ASP A 482 16.78 17.78 -26.04
C ASP A 482 15.75 17.30 -25.00
N ARG A 483 16.10 16.26 -24.23
CA ARG A 483 15.32 15.78 -23.09
C ARG A 483 15.17 16.87 -22.03
N ALA A 484 16.28 17.52 -21.66
CA ALA A 484 16.27 18.63 -20.72
C ALA A 484 15.43 19.82 -21.21
N ALA A 485 15.51 20.15 -22.51
CA ALA A 485 14.68 21.19 -23.12
C ALA A 485 13.18 20.82 -23.10
N ALA A 486 12.84 19.55 -23.30
CA ALA A 486 11.46 19.06 -23.16
C ALA A 486 10.93 19.22 -21.73
N ALA A 487 11.72 18.84 -20.72
CA ALA A 487 11.36 19.03 -19.31
C ALA A 487 11.22 20.52 -18.96
N ALA A 488 12.15 21.37 -19.40
CA ALA A 488 12.11 22.81 -19.16
C ALA A 488 10.84 23.45 -19.76
N ARG A 489 10.45 23.07 -20.98
CA ARG A 489 9.18 23.53 -21.61
C ARG A 489 7.95 23.11 -20.82
N ALA A 490 8.00 21.97 -20.14
CA ALA A 490 6.93 21.48 -19.28
C ALA A 490 6.98 22.06 -17.86
N GLY A 491 7.95 22.93 -17.53
CA GLY A 491 8.15 23.44 -16.19
C GLY A 491 8.55 22.36 -15.17
N ALA A 492 9.13 21.25 -15.64
CA ALA A 492 9.54 20.14 -14.80
C ALA A 492 10.94 20.36 -14.22
N SER A 493 11.16 19.95 -12.97
CA SER A 493 12.50 19.82 -12.40
C SER A 493 13.09 18.46 -12.80
N VAL A 494 14.37 18.45 -13.17
CA VAL A 494 15.08 17.23 -13.58
C VAL A 494 15.85 16.68 -12.40
N HIS A 495 15.54 15.44 -12.01
CA HIS A 495 16.28 14.70 -10.97
C HIS A 495 17.46 13.95 -11.59
N PHE A 496 17.19 13.21 -12.66
CA PHE A 496 18.21 12.45 -13.38
C PHE A 496 17.98 12.50 -14.88
N ASN A 497 19.08 12.53 -15.65
CA ASN A 497 19.05 12.40 -17.09
C ASN A 497 20.07 11.32 -17.47
N TYR A 498 19.61 10.17 -17.91
CA TYR A 498 20.43 8.95 -17.97
C TYR A 498 21.18 8.80 -19.30
N ASP A 499 22.37 8.19 -19.24
CA ASP A 499 23.13 7.71 -20.41
C ASP A 499 22.78 6.26 -20.74
N ILE A 500 22.50 5.44 -19.73
CA ILE A 500 22.22 4.00 -19.88
C ILE A 500 20.90 3.73 -20.62
N VAL A 501 19.96 4.65 -20.56
CA VAL A 501 18.67 4.56 -21.24
C VAL A 501 18.28 5.97 -21.65
N ASP A 502 17.60 6.11 -22.80
CA ASP A 502 17.04 7.37 -23.30
C ASP A 502 15.83 7.81 -22.47
N SER A 503 16.01 7.94 -21.16
CA SER A 503 14.99 8.36 -20.20
C SER A 503 15.52 9.45 -19.28
N MET A 504 14.61 10.17 -18.64
CA MET A 504 14.92 11.11 -17.58
C MET A 504 13.91 10.98 -16.44
N ALA A 505 14.38 11.11 -15.21
CA ALA A 505 13.52 11.24 -14.05
C ALA A 505 13.28 12.72 -13.79
N ILE A 506 12.01 13.10 -13.73
CA ILE A 506 11.56 14.46 -13.52
C ILE A 506 10.54 14.49 -12.41
N GLU A 507 10.36 15.69 -11.89
CA GLU A 507 9.27 16.03 -11.02
C GLU A 507 8.51 17.16 -11.73
N VAL A 508 7.25 16.90 -12.07
CA VAL A 508 6.44 17.76 -12.97
C VAL A 508 5.05 18.01 -12.38
N PRO A 509 4.45 19.21 -12.56
CA PRO A 509 3.07 19.44 -12.16
C PRO A 509 2.14 18.50 -12.92
N PRO A 510 1.08 17.94 -12.28
CA PRO A 510 0.13 17.07 -12.98
C PRO A 510 -0.44 17.66 -14.27
N SER A 511 -0.68 18.99 -14.29
CA SER A 511 -1.18 19.72 -15.46
C SER A 511 -0.24 19.73 -16.67
N ALA A 512 1.06 19.53 -16.45
CA ALA A 512 2.07 19.54 -17.51
C ALA A 512 2.35 18.16 -18.11
N LEU A 513 1.82 17.08 -17.51
CA LEU A 513 2.02 15.71 -17.98
C LEU A 513 1.49 15.49 -19.41
N GLN A 514 0.31 16.05 -19.72
CA GLN A 514 -0.26 15.97 -21.07
C GLN A 514 0.62 16.68 -22.12
N GLY A 515 1.26 17.79 -21.74
CA GLY A 515 2.19 18.51 -22.61
C GLY A 515 3.43 17.67 -22.96
N LEU A 516 3.93 16.89 -21.99
CA LEU A 516 5.01 15.94 -22.22
C LEU A 516 4.57 14.76 -23.10
N LEU A 517 3.37 14.22 -22.89
CA LEU A 517 2.82 13.14 -23.73
C LEU A 517 2.63 13.58 -25.20
N ASN A 518 2.31 14.86 -25.43
CA ASN A 518 2.15 15.40 -26.78
C ASN A 518 3.50 15.68 -27.48
N ASN A 519 4.64 15.56 -26.79
CA ASN A 519 5.95 15.74 -27.40
C ASN A 519 6.27 14.54 -28.32
N PRO A 520 6.57 14.77 -29.62
CA PRO A 520 6.78 13.68 -30.57
C PRO A 520 7.99 12.80 -30.27
N ASN A 521 8.90 13.23 -29.39
CA ASN A 521 10.07 12.44 -28.97
C ASN A 521 9.82 11.64 -27.69
N VAL A 522 8.71 11.88 -26.98
CA VAL A 522 8.34 11.09 -25.79
C VAL A 522 7.64 9.81 -26.25
N MET A 523 8.07 8.67 -25.72
CA MET A 523 7.46 7.36 -25.99
C MET A 523 6.45 6.98 -24.92
N GLU A 524 6.80 7.23 -23.67
CA GLU A 524 5.97 6.88 -22.52
C GLU A 524 6.39 7.71 -21.31
N ILE A 525 5.47 7.84 -20.36
CA ILE A 525 5.76 8.43 -19.05
C ILE A 525 5.36 7.40 -18.00
N LEU A 526 6.34 6.97 -17.23
CA LEU A 526 6.19 5.95 -16.19
C LEU A 526 6.14 6.64 -14.82
N PRO A 527 5.38 6.11 -13.85
CA PRO A 527 5.49 6.58 -12.47
C PRO A 527 6.85 6.20 -11.88
N ASP A 528 7.43 7.09 -11.07
CA ASP A 528 8.64 6.81 -10.30
C ASP A 528 8.25 6.14 -8.97
N ARG A 529 8.19 4.80 -8.96
CA ARG A 529 7.64 4.02 -7.84
C ARG A 529 8.66 3.82 -6.73
N GLY A 530 8.18 3.74 -5.49
CA GLY A 530 9.01 3.47 -4.30
C GLY A 530 9.61 2.06 -4.32
N VAL A 531 10.88 1.96 -3.93
CA VAL A 531 11.68 0.73 -3.82
C VAL A 531 12.23 0.66 -2.41
N PHE A 532 12.18 -0.51 -1.79
CA PHE A 532 12.52 -0.66 -0.37
C PHE A 532 13.60 -1.72 -0.18
N SER A 533 14.40 -1.59 0.88
CA SER A 533 15.26 -2.68 1.34
C SER A 533 14.40 -3.89 1.74
N THR A 534 14.82 -5.10 1.35
CA THR A 534 14.03 -6.30 1.58
C THR A 534 14.27 -6.87 2.97
N GLY A 535 13.57 -6.34 3.99
CA GLY A 535 13.54 -6.83 5.37
C GLY A 535 14.85 -6.66 6.14
N PHE A 536 14.75 -6.05 7.33
CA PHE A 536 15.90 -5.87 8.23
C PHE A 536 15.44 -5.87 9.69
N ALA A 537 15.47 -7.03 10.34
CA ALA A 537 15.34 -7.13 11.79
C ALA A 537 16.75 -7.32 12.39
N GLY A 538 17.44 -6.23 12.68
CA GLY A 538 18.70 -6.26 13.42
C GLY A 538 18.42 -6.53 14.91
N ALA A 539 18.76 -7.72 15.40
CA ALA A 539 18.84 -7.95 16.85
C ALA A 539 20.20 -7.44 17.35
N GLY A 540 20.17 -6.72 18.48
CA GLY A 540 21.26 -5.89 19.01
C GLY A 540 22.69 -6.43 18.88
N GLY A 541 23.62 -5.50 18.68
CA GLY A 541 25.03 -5.78 18.41
C GLY A 541 25.77 -6.44 19.57
N SER A 542 26.65 -7.37 19.24
CA SER A 542 27.72 -7.84 20.12
C SER A 542 29.06 -7.57 19.44
N GLN A 543 29.97 -6.87 20.11
CA GLN A 543 31.35 -6.76 19.66
C GLN A 543 32.06 -8.08 19.97
N SER A 544 32.07 -8.99 19.00
CA SER A 544 33.01 -10.11 19.04
C SER A 544 34.41 -9.58 18.74
N SER A 545 35.34 -9.78 19.66
CA SER A 545 36.77 -9.48 19.47
C SER A 545 37.48 -10.52 18.59
N THR A 546 36.80 -11.60 18.23
CA THR A 546 37.32 -12.69 17.40
C THR A 546 36.51 -12.80 16.13
N GLN A 547 37.19 -12.90 14.98
CA GLN A 547 36.55 -13.12 13.69
C GLN A 547 35.75 -14.42 13.64
N VAL A 548 34.56 -14.35 13.06
CA VAL A 548 33.66 -15.50 12.88
C VAL A 548 33.41 -15.73 11.40
N THR A 549 33.38 -16.98 10.95
CA THR A 549 32.80 -17.31 9.64
C THR A 549 31.30 -17.50 9.80
N PRO A 550 30.44 -16.67 9.18
CA PRO A 550 29.00 -16.86 9.26
C PRO A 550 28.58 -18.25 8.78
N SER A 551 27.53 -18.80 9.37
CA SER A 551 27.04 -20.13 9.03
C SER A 551 26.65 -20.23 7.55
N GLY A 552 26.03 -19.18 6.99
CA GLY A 552 25.65 -19.10 5.59
C GLY A 552 26.85 -19.05 4.64
N VAL A 553 27.92 -18.35 5.02
CA VAL A 553 29.19 -18.34 4.28
C VAL A 553 29.78 -19.76 4.23
N THR A 554 29.74 -20.49 5.35
CA THR A 554 30.15 -21.91 5.41
C THR A 554 29.29 -22.79 4.52
N ALA A 555 27.96 -22.61 4.56
CA ALA A 555 27.00 -23.42 3.82
C ALA A 555 27.12 -23.24 2.29
N VAL A 556 27.48 -22.05 1.80
CA VAL A 556 27.81 -21.86 0.38
C VAL A 556 29.22 -22.36 0.02
N GLY A 557 29.91 -23.01 0.95
CA GLY A 557 31.22 -23.63 0.73
C GLY A 557 32.38 -22.64 0.77
N ALA A 558 32.32 -21.61 1.60
CA ALA A 558 33.42 -20.67 1.83
C ALA A 558 33.79 -20.57 3.33
N PRO A 559 35.04 -20.21 3.68
CA PRO A 559 36.18 -19.98 2.78
C PRO A 559 36.71 -21.30 2.20
N VAL A 560 37.10 -21.28 0.91
CA VAL A 560 37.88 -22.36 0.26
C VAL A 560 39.14 -21.81 -0.38
N THR A 561 40.16 -22.66 -0.54
CA THR A 561 41.44 -22.27 -1.14
C THR A 561 41.33 -22.16 -2.66
N GLY A 562 42.08 -21.22 -3.26
CA GLY A 562 42.18 -21.08 -4.72
C GLY A 562 41.10 -20.22 -5.39
N SER A 563 40.15 -19.67 -4.63
CA SER A 563 39.30 -18.53 -5.00
C SER A 563 39.03 -17.72 -3.73
N ASP A 564 38.80 -16.42 -3.83
CA ASP A 564 38.50 -15.49 -2.72
C ASP A 564 37.89 -14.16 -3.20
N GLY A 565 37.60 -14.05 -4.50
CA GLY A 565 37.08 -12.85 -5.14
C GLY A 565 38.13 -11.85 -5.61
N SER A 566 39.44 -12.15 -5.49
CA SER A 566 40.51 -11.22 -5.89
C SER A 566 40.33 -10.70 -7.31
N GLY A 567 40.50 -9.39 -7.51
CA GLY A 567 40.44 -8.78 -8.84
C GLY A 567 39.03 -8.57 -9.38
N VAL A 568 37.99 -8.75 -8.56
CA VAL A 568 36.59 -8.53 -8.92
C VAL A 568 35.99 -7.39 -8.10
N GLY A 569 35.40 -6.41 -8.78
CA GLY A 569 34.59 -5.36 -8.17
C GLY A 569 33.13 -5.80 -8.00
N VAL A 570 32.57 -5.59 -6.81
CA VAL A 570 31.17 -5.87 -6.49
C VAL A 570 30.49 -4.58 -6.05
N ALA A 571 29.50 -4.10 -6.81
CA ALA A 571 28.71 -2.94 -6.43
C ALA A 571 27.58 -3.34 -5.48
N ILE A 572 27.49 -2.65 -4.35
CA ILE A 572 26.45 -2.86 -3.33
C ILE A 572 25.42 -1.74 -3.50
N PHE A 573 24.26 -2.10 -4.05
CA PHE A 573 23.12 -1.19 -4.24
C PHE A 573 22.23 -1.23 -3.01
N ASP A 574 22.37 -0.24 -2.14
CA ASP A 574 21.71 -0.25 -0.84
C ASP A 574 21.62 1.16 -0.21
N THR A 575 21.51 1.21 1.10
CA THR A 575 21.51 2.38 2.00
C THR A 575 22.89 3.02 2.20
N GLY A 576 23.93 2.45 1.59
CA GLY A 576 25.32 2.90 1.71
C GLY A 576 26.22 1.82 2.30
N ILE A 577 27.49 2.13 2.52
CA ILE A 577 28.43 1.26 3.24
C ILE A 577 29.15 2.12 4.28
N ASP A 578 29.33 1.62 5.49
CA ASP A 578 30.19 2.26 6.49
C ASP A 578 31.64 2.30 5.97
N LEU A 579 32.03 3.47 5.45
CA LEU A 579 33.30 3.66 4.75
C LEU A 579 34.51 3.62 5.70
N ALA A 580 34.26 3.72 7.02
CA ALA A 580 35.28 3.66 8.05
C ALA A 580 35.39 2.26 8.71
N ASN A 581 34.56 1.29 8.29
CA ASN A 581 34.56 -0.04 8.87
C ASN A 581 35.88 -0.76 8.58
N SER A 582 36.63 -1.10 9.64
CA SER A 582 37.94 -1.75 9.54
C SER A 582 37.89 -3.17 8.97
N ASP A 583 36.70 -3.78 8.89
CA ASP A 583 36.48 -5.11 8.33
C ASP A 583 36.11 -5.10 6.84
N LEU A 584 36.05 -3.91 6.22
CA LEU A 584 35.77 -3.74 4.80
C LEU A 584 36.86 -2.90 4.12
N ALA A 585 37.33 -3.35 2.97
CA ALA A 585 38.24 -2.56 2.12
C ALA A 585 37.47 -1.85 1.00
N VAL A 586 36.56 -0.94 1.34
CA VAL A 586 35.66 -0.27 0.38
C VAL A 586 36.44 0.54 -0.67
N ALA A 587 35.96 0.54 -1.92
CA ALA A 587 36.53 1.37 -2.98
C ALA A 587 36.34 2.86 -2.70
N SER A 588 37.31 3.69 -3.09
CA SER A 588 37.19 5.15 -2.97
C SER A 588 36.21 5.75 -3.98
N GLN A 589 36.01 5.10 -5.13
CA GLN A 589 34.96 5.47 -6.07
C GLN A 589 33.61 4.99 -5.54
N THR A 590 32.74 5.93 -5.22
CA THR A 590 31.41 5.68 -4.68
C THR A 590 30.37 6.52 -5.40
N TYR A 591 29.11 6.13 -5.27
CA TYR A 591 27.98 6.85 -5.85
C TYR A 591 26.83 6.97 -4.85
N SER A 592 26.19 8.14 -4.78
CA SER A 592 24.96 8.37 -4.03
C SER A 592 23.93 9.05 -4.93
N ALA A 593 22.76 8.41 -5.08
CA ALA A 593 21.64 8.99 -5.81
C ALA A 593 21.04 10.23 -5.11
N PHE A 594 21.38 10.47 -3.84
CA PHE A 594 20.88 11.59 -3.03
C PHE A 594 21.88 12.76 -2.98
N GLY A 595 22.97 12.66 -3.73
CA GLY A 595 24.14 13.53 -3.55
C GLY A 595 24.90 13.23 -2.26
N GLY A 596 26.06 13.87 -2.10
CA GLY A 596 26.86 13.74 -0.89
C GLY A 596 27.52 12.36 -0.70
N SER A 597 27.58 11.92 0.56
CA SER A 597 28.33 10.74 0.98
C SER A 597 27.59 9.44 0.67
N CYS A 598 28.34 8.39 0.33
CA CYS A 598 27.83 7.02 0.27
C CYS A 598 27.90 6.31 1.63
N ASN A 599 28.31 7.01 2.69
CA ASN A 599 28.40 6.42 4.02
C ASN A 599 27.04 5.93 4.51
N ASP A 600 27.02 4.74 5.11
CA ASP A 600 25.78 4.11 5.54
C ASP A 600 25.10 4.88 6.68
N ASP A 601 23.86 5.28 6.46
CA ASP A 601 23.00 5.98 7.42
C ASP A 601 21.93 5.06 8.04
N ASN A 602 21.74 3.85 7.52
CA ASN A 602 20.72 2.87 7.96
C ASN A 602 21.33 1.63 8.66
N GLY A 603 22.41 1.08 8.11
CA GLY A 603 23.10 -0.11 8.58
C GLY A 603 22.88 -1.35 7.71
N HIS A 604 21.83 -1.39 6.89
CA HIS A 604 21.52 -2.53 6.02
C HIS A 604 22.61 -2.76 4.97
N GLY A 605 23.08 -1.71 4.30
CA GLY A 605 24.08 -1.86 3.25
C GLY A 605 25.45 -2.29 3.76
N THR A 606 25.84 -1.89 4.98
CA THR A 606 27.04 -2.40 5.66
C THR A 606 26.92 -3.90 5.98
N ALA A 607 25.75 -4.32 6.47
CA ALA A 607 25.46 -5.74 6.73
C ALA A 607 25.51 -6.58 5.44
N VAL A 608 24.96 -6.07 4.34
CA VAL A 608 25.01 -6.73 3.02
C VAL A 608 26.44 -6.79 2.49
N ALA A 609 27.18 -5.68 2.53
CA ALA A 609 28.57 -5.60 2.09
C ALA A 609 29.49 -6.56 2.84
N GLY A 610 29.26 -6.74 4.16
CA GLY A 610 30.01 -7.67 4.99
C GLY A 610 29.95 -9.11 4.51
N LEU A 611 28.75 -9.60 4.17
CA LEU A 611 28.57 -10.98 3.72
C LEU A 611 29.20 -11.25 2.36
N VAL A 612 29.32 -10.23 1.51
CA VAL A 612 30.06 -10.33 0.24
C VAL A 612 31.57 -10.29 0.50
N SER A 613 32.06 -9.23 1.15
CA SER A 613 33.45 -8.78 1.03
C SER A 613 34.14 -8.47 2.37
N ALA A 614 33.60 -8.86 3.53
CA ALA A 614 34.32 -8.70 4.79
C ALA A 614 35.66 -9.44 4.75
N LEU A 615 36.70 -8.74 5.19
CA LEU A 615 38.09 -9.16 5.05
C LEU A 615 38.39 -10.38 5.93
N ASN A 616 39.37 -11.19 5.56
CA ASN A 616 39.94 -12.18 6.47
C ASN A 616 41.10 -11.56 7.27
N ASN A 617 40.78 -10.90 8.40
CA ASN A 617 41.67 -9.96 9.10
C ASN A 617 41.63 -10.05 10.63
N THR A 618 41.11 -11.16 11.20
CA THR A 618 40.98 -11.44 12.65
C THR A 618 39.89 -10.71 13.45
N ILE A 619 39.15 -9.78 12.86
CA ILE A 619 37.99 -9.11 13.50
C ILE A 619 36.69 -9.43 12.77
N GLY A 620 35.55 -9.11 13.39
CA GLY A 620 34.23 -9.14 12.73
C GLY A 620 33.86 -10.48 12.09
N ILE A 621 33.64 -10.49 10.77
CA ILE A 621 33.27 -11.70 10.01
C ILE A 621 34.15 -11.88 8.77
N VAL A 622 34.19 -13.10 8.22
CA VAL A 622 34.73 -13.34 6.87
C VAL A 622 33.59 -13.42 5.87
N GLY A 623 33.63 -12.61 4.80
CA GLY A 623 32.68 -12.65 3.71
C GLY A 623 32.91 -13.84 2.76
N VAL A 624 31.98 -14.10 1.84
CA VAL A 624 32.14 -15.17 0.84
C VAL A 624 33.33 -14.89 -0.10
N ALA A 625 33.55 -13.63 -0.47
CA ALA A 625 34.60 -13.18 -1.38
C ALA A 625 35.47 -12.10 -0.69
N PRO A 626 36.28 -12.48 0.34
CA PRO A 626 36.95 -11.53 1.22
C PRO A 626 38.00 -10.64 0.52
N ASN A 627 38.46 -11.00 -0.67
CA ASN A 627 39.40 -10.21 -1.47
C ASN A 627 38.73 -9.52 -2.69
N SER A 628 37.40 -9.60 -2.80
CA SER A 628 36.65 -8.74 -3.72
C SER A 628 36.64 -7.30 -3.23
N LYS A 629 36.45 -6.34 -4.15
CA LYS A 629 36.41 -4.91 -3.82
C LYS A 629 34.94 -4.43 -3.80
N PRO A 630 34.36 -4.10 -2.63
CA PRO A 630 33.00 -3.56 -2.58
C PRO A 630 33.00 -2.09 -3.02
N TYR A 631 32.14 -1.76 -3.98
CA TYR A 631 31.85 -0.40 -4.42
C TYR A 631 30.52 0.04 -3.82
N CYS A 632 30.53 1.16 -3.10
CA CYS A 632 29.34 1.72 -2.50
C CYS A 632 28.47 2.42 -3.55
N VAL A 633 27.22 1.97 -3.71
CA VAL A 633 26.23 2.59 -4.60
C VAL A 633 24.94 2.83 -3.80
N LYS A 634 24.87 3.99 -3.14
CA LYS A 634 23.73 4.37 -2.30
C LYS A 634 22.55 4.79 -3.18
N VAL A 635 21.51 3.97 -3.16
CA VAL A 635 20.26 4.16 -3.93
C VAL A 635 19.02 4.14 -3.05
N LEU A 636 19.20 3.80 -1.76
CA LEU A 636 18.22 3.92 -0.69
C LEU A 636 18.68 4.96 0.34
N ASP A 637 17.75 5.71 0.92
CA ASP A 637 18.00 6.71 1.95
C ASP A 637 18.16 6.09 3.34
N SER A 638 18.25 6.93 4.38
CA SER A 638 18.41 6.49 5.77
C SER A 638 17.26 5.62 6.30
N THR A 639 16.10 5.66 5.67
CA THR A 639 14.93 4.84 6.05
C THR A 639 14.92 3.49 5.34
N GLY A 640 15.83 3.25 4.39
CA GLY A 640 15.79 2.06 3.53
C GLY A 640 14.91 2.24 2.30
N THR A 641 14.56 3.49 1.96
CA THR A 641 13.64 3.80 0.86
C THR A 641 14.37 4.46 -0.31
N GLY A 642 14.03 4.06 -1.53
CA GLY A 642 14.45 4.70 -2.78
C GLY A 642 13.31 4.68 -3.78
N THR A 643 13.62 4.93 -5.04
CA THR A 643 12.63 4.85 -6.13
C THR A 643 13.23 4.19 -7.37
N ASP A 644 12.39 3.80 -8.33
CA ASP A 644 12.86 3.32 -9.63
C ASP A 644 13.95 4.22 -10.22
N SER A 645 13.77 5.55 -10.13
CA SER A 645 14.74 6.52 -10.65
C SER A 645 16.07 6.53 -9.90
N THR A 646 16.08 6.32 -8.58
CA THR A 646 17.35 6.23 -7.82
C THR A 646 18.10 4.94 -8.16
N ILE A 647 17.40 3.83 -8.38
CA ILE A 647 18.04 2.58 -8.81
C ILE A 647 18.61 2.70 -10.23
N ILE A 648 17.85 3.27 -11.17
CA ILE A 648 18.33 3.53 -12.53
C ILE A 648 19.55 4.46 -12.49
N ALA A 649 19.58 5.44 -11.59
CA ALA A 649 20.73 6.33 -11.44
C ALA A 649 22.00 5.58 -10.98
N GLY A 650 21.86 4.64 -10.03
CA GLY A 650 22.96 3.76 -9.64
C GLY A 650 23.41 2.85 -10.79
N LEU A 651 22.47 2.26 -11.54
CA LEU A 651 22.76 1.45 -12.72
C LEU A 651 23.49 2.27 -13.80
N ASN A 652 23.05 3.51 -14.01
CA ASN A 652 23.69 4.44 -14.93
C ASN A 652 25.14 4.70 -14.54
N TRP A 653 25.41 4.91 -13.24
CA TRP A 653 26.78 5.09 -12.77
C TRP A 653 27.65 3.86 -13.04
N ILE A 654 27.13 2.64 -12.85
CA ILE A 654 27.85 1.41 -13.22
C ILE A 654 28.13 1.39 -14.72
N TYR A 655 27.11 1.63 -15.56
CA TYR A 655 27.25 1.62 -17.01
C TYR A 655 28.36 2.56 -17.51
N THR A 656 28.52 3.73 -16.90
CA THR A 656 29.55 4.69 -17.30
C THR A 656 30.92 4.46 -16.65
N ASN A 657 31.03 3.64 -15.59
CA ASN A 657 32.27 3.53 -14.79
C ASN A 657 32.81 2.11 -14.59
N TRP A 658 32.08 1.05 -14.96
CA TRP A 658 32.43 -0.33 -14.59
C TRP A 658 33.85 -0.76 -14.99
N ASN A 659 34.40 -0.20 -16.07
CA ASN A 659 35.76 -0.46 -16.59
C ASN A 659 36.74 0.71 -16.36
N LEU A 660 36.31 1.79 -15.71
CA LEU A 660 37.14 2.95 -15.36
C LEU A 660 37.66 2.87 -13.92
N VAL A 661 37.24 1.85 -13.18
CA VAL A 661 37.63 1.60 -11.79
C VAL A 661 38.40 0.28 -11.68
N THR A 662 39.28 0.16 -10.70
CA THR A 662 40.13 -1.04 -10.51
C THR A 662 39.92 -1.63 -9.12
N PRO A 663 39.53 -2.92 -9.02
CA PRO A 663 39.17 -3.83 -10.10
C PRO A 663 37.85 -3.43 -10.80
N ASN A 664 37.67 -3.87 -12.04
CA ASN A 664 36.44 -3.63 -12.80
C ASN A 664 35.22 -4.16 -12.04
N ILE A 665 34.11 -3.42 -12.09
CA ILE A 665 32.84 -3.89 -11.51
C ILE A 665 32.24 -4.94 -12.44
N LYS A 666 32.02 -6.14 -11.90
CA LYS A 666 31.46 -7.28 -12.64
C LYS A 666 30.26 -7.93 -11.98
N VAL A 667 29.98 -7.56 -10.73
CA VAL A 667 28.83 -8.04 -9.97
C VAL A 667 28.11 -6.86 -9.35
N VAL A 668 26.78 -6.88 -9.38
CA VAL A 668 25.90 -5.96 -8.67
C VAL A 668 25.06 -6.78 -7.71
N ASN A 669 25.13 -6.46 -6.41
CA ASN A 669 24.22 -7.01 -5.41
C ASN A 669 23.13 -5.98 -5.10
N MET A 670 21.87 -6.40 -5.17
CA MET A 670 20.70 -5.64 -4.80
C MET A 670 19.89 -6.39 -3.73
N SER A 671 19.84 -5.83 -2.53
CA SER A 671 19.03 -6.37 -1.42
C SER A 671 17.76 -5.53 -1.23
N LEU A 672 17.07 -5.29 -2.34
CA LEU A 672 15.96 -4.35 -2.47
C LEU A 672 14.93 -4.82 -3.50
N GLY A 673 13.75 -4.22 -3.46
CA GLY A 673 12.73 -4.48 -4.46
C GLY A 673 11.40 -3.81 -4.17
N ARG A 674 10.44 -4.02 -5.08
CA ARG A 674 9.05 -3.61 -4.93
C ARG A 674 8.13 -4.59 -5.65
N ALA A 675 6.83 -4.52 -5.36
CA ALA A 675 5.84 -5.18 -6.19
C ALA A 675 5.85 -4.59 -7.61
N GLY A 676 5.69 -5.44 -8.61
CA GLY A 676 5.79 -5.02 -10.00
C GLY A 676 5.88 -6.18 -10.99
N THR A 677 5.59 -5.94 -12.27
CA THR A 677 5.70 -6.97 -13.30
C THR A 677 6.87 -6.69 -14.24
N ILE A 678 7.27 -7.68 -15.03
CA ILE A 678 8.33 -7.55 -16.04
C ILE A 678 8.14 -6.37 -17.02
N ASN A 679 6.90 -5.92 -17.24
CA ASN A 679 6.57 -4.86 -18.19
C ASN A 679 6.21 -3.51 -17.53
N ASP A 680 6.31 -3.40 -16.21
CA ASP A 680 5.76 -2.25 -15.47
C ASP A 680 6.60 -0.96 -15.55
N ASN A 681 7.89 -1.09 -15.86
CA ASN A 681 8.85 -0.01 -15.96
C ASN A 681 9.90 -0.39 -17.02
N SER A 682 9.59 0.00 -18.25
CA SER A 682 10.43 -0.37 -19.39
C SER A 682 11.82 0.32 -19.35
N SER A 683 11.93 1.49 -18.72
CA SER A 683 13.19 2.22 -18.53
C SER A 683 14.13 1.50 -17.57
N TYR A 684 13.59 1.04 -16.43
CA TYR A 684 14.35 0.29 -15.43
C TYR A 684 14.84 -1.05 -16.01
N ARG A 685 13.95 -1.81 -16.65
CA ARG A 685 14.36 -3.06 -17.31
C ARG A 685 15.42 -2.84 -18.38
N THR A 686 15.28 -1.80 -19.21
CA THR A 686 16.29 -1.45 -20.23
C THR A 686 17.65 -1.16 -19.59
N ALA A 687 17.67 -0.43 -18.47
CA ALA A 687 18.91 -0.16 -17.72
C ALA A 687 19.59 -1.45 -17.23
N VAL A 688 18.81 -2.41 -16.70
CA VAL A 688 19.34 -3.73 -16.30
C VAL A 688 19.86 -4.51 -17.51
N GLN A 689 19.15 -4.48 -18.64
CA GLN A 689 19.58 -5.12 -19.88
C GLN A 689 20.93 -4.60 -20.40
N GLN A 690 21.20 -3.30 -20.27
CA GLN A 690 22.50 -2.75 -20.66
C GLN A 690 23.66 -3.34 -19.84
N LEU A 691 23.49 -3.50 -18.51
CA LEU A 691 24.50 -4.17 -17.68
C LEU A 691 24.66 -5.64 -18.06
N TYR A 692 23.55 -6.32 -18.34
CA TYR A 692 23.55 -7.70 -18.81
C TYR A 692 24.39 -7.85 -20.10
N TYR A 693 24.22 -6.95 -21.07
CA TYR A 693 25.01 -6.95 -22.31
C TYR A 693 26.49 -6.61 -22.12
N LEU A 694 26.83 -5.87 -21.06
CA LEU A 694 28.23 -5.64 -20.64
C LEU A 694 28.86 -6.86 -19.94
N GLY A 695 28.08 -7.93 -19.72
CA GLY A 695 28.53 -9.11 -19.00
C GLY A 695 28.61 -8.92 -17.48
N ILE A 696 27.91 -7.91 -16.93
CA ILE A 696 27.82 -7.64 -15.50
C ILE A 696 26.65 -8.46 -14.93
N VAL A 697 26.91 -9.24 -13.88
CA VAL A 697 25.89 -10.07 -13.24
C VAL A 697 25.14 -9.26 -12.18
N VAL A 698 23.81 -9.18 -12.28
CA VAL A 698 22.96 -8.55 -11.28
C VAL A 698 22.30 -9.64 -10.43
N VAL A 699 22.56 -9.62 -9.13
CA VAL A 699 21.99 -10.54 -8.14
C VAL A 699 21.00 -9.75 -7.28
N ASN A 700 19.76 -10.21 -7.18
CA ASN A 700 18.70 -9.53 -6.42
C ASN A 700 18.03 -10.46 -5.39
N ALA A 701 17.70 -9.92 -4.23
CA ALA A 701 16.82 -10.58 -3.27
C ALA A 701 15.39 -10.73 -3.84
N VAL A 702 14.71 -11.85 -3.62
CA VAL A 702 13.33 -12.04 -4.14
C VAL A 702 12.25 -11.31 -3.33
N GLY A 703 12.59 -10.80 -2.14
CA GLY A 703 11.64 -10.18 -1.23
C GLY A 703 11.08 -11.18 -0.20
N ASN A 704 10.45 -10.64 0.85
CA ASN A 704 10.08 -11.39 2.05
C ASN A 704 8.55 -11.38 2.29
N ASP A 705 7.74 -11.44 1.24
CA ASP A 705 6.28 -11.49 1.41
C ASP A 705 5.69 -12.72 0.71
N SER A 706 5.08 -13.55 1.57
CA SER A 706 4.55 -14.89 1.32
C SER A 706 3.39 -14.96 0.34
N SER A 707 2.83 -13.82 -0.05
CA SER A 707 1.66 -13.74 -0.93
C SER A 707 1.97 -13.41 -2.38
N VAL A 708 3.23 -13.10 -2.72
CA VAL A 708 3.60 -12.56 -4.05
C VAL A 708 4.74 -13.35 -4.68
N GLY A 709 4.51 -13.96 -5.84
CA GLY A 709 5.51 -14.68 -6.64
C GLY A 709 6.64 -13.80 -7.21
N VAL A 710 7.79 -14.40 -7.56
CA VAL A 710 8.89 -13.72 -8.30
C VAL A 710 8.40 -12.99 -9.56
N PRO A 711 7.45 -13.52 -10.37
CA PRO A 711 6.92 -12.79 -11.52
C PRO A 711 6.35 -11.39 -11.18
N SER A 712 5.98 -11.18 -9.93
CA SER A 712 5.39 -9.94 -9.40
C SER A 712 6.36 -9.13 -8.53
N ARG A 713 7.68 -9.33 -8.67
CA ARG A 713 8.74 -8.62 -7.93
C ARG A 713 9.73 -7.93 -8.86
N VAL A 714 9.91 -6.62 -8.76
CA VAL A 714 10.91 -5.87 -9.54
C VAL A 714 12.11 -5.51 -8.65
N PRO A 715 13.36 -5.73 -9.10
CA PRO A 715 13.76 -6.24 -10.42
C PRO A 715 13.88 -7.78 -10.52
N ALA A 716 13.56 -8.54 -9.46
CA ALA A 716 13.74 -10.01 -9.44
C ALA A 716 13.03 -10.78 -10.59
N THR A 717 11.93 -10.25 -11.12
CA THR A 717 11.14 -10.78 -12.24
C THR A 717 11.86 -10.64 -13.59
N TYR A 718 12.90 -9.80 -13.69
CA TYR A 718 13.60 -9.56 -14.94
C TYR A 718 14.47 -10.77 -15.33
N PRO A 719 14.34 -11.33 -16.56
CA PRO A 719 15.14 -12.44 -17.08
C PRO A 719 16.67 -12.25 -16.98
N GLU A 720 17.10 -11.01 -16.91
CA GLU A 720 18.50 -10.58 -16.84
C GLU A 720 19.07 -10.67 -15.41
N VAL A 721 18.23 -10.79 -14.39
CA VAL A 721 18.58 -10.77 -12.96
C VAL A 721 18.72 -12.20 -12.41
N PHE A 722 19.59 -12.38 -11.42
CA PHE A 722 19.71 -13.62 -10.65
C PHE A 722 18.89 -13.45 -9.37
N ALA A 723 17.66 -13.93 -9.41
CA ALA A 723 16.74 -13.86 -8.28
C ALA A 723 17.14 -14.88 -7.20
N THR A 724 17.45 -14.39 -5.99
CA THR A 724 17.96 -15.22 -4.88
C THR A 724 16.92 -15.42 -3.79
N ALA A 725 16.58 -16.68 -3.52
CA ALA A 725 15.73 -17.07 -2.38
C ALA A 725 16.55 -17.33 -1.11
N SER A 726 15.87 -17.26 0.05
CA SER A 726 16.45 -17.47 1.38
C SER A 726 16.19 -18.87 1.89
N THR A 727 17.22 -19.53 2.43
CA THR A 727 17.10 -20.80 3.17
C THR A 727 17.62 -20.67 4.60
N THR A 728 17.43 -21.72 5.42
CA THR A 728 18.10 -21.87 6.71
C THR A 728 19.39 -22.70 6.57
N VAL A 729 20.36 -22.52 7.48
CA VAL A 729 21.56 -23.37 7.56
C VAL A 729 21.32 -24.62 8.42
N LEU A 730 20.63 -24.44 9.55
CA LEU A 730 20.40 -25.47 10.55
C LEU A 730 18.92 -25.87 10.61
N LYS A 731 18.67 -27.12 10.99
CA LYS A 731 17.31 -27.62 11.21
C LYS A 731 16.64 -26.82 12.35
N GLY A 732 15.48 -26.26 12.04
CA GLY A 732 14.63 -25.58 13.01
C GLY A 732 14.01 -26.48 14.06
N THR A 733 13.39 -25.88 15.09
CA THR A 733 12.61 -26.60 16.11
C THR A 733 11.11 -26.28 15.99
N THR A 734 10.23 -27.21 16.35
CA THR A 734 8.77 -26.98 16.36
C THR A 734 8.17 -27.39 17.70
N SER A 735 7.35 -26.50 18.28
CA SER A 735 6.60 -26.74 19.52
C SER A 735 5.10 -26.48 19.40
N CYS A 736 4.60 -26.28 18.17
CA CYS A 736 3.20 -25.96 17.88
C CYS A 736 2.27 -27.10 18.32
N LYS A 737 1.19 -26.78 19.06
CA LYS A 737 0.31 -27.75 19.74
C LYS A 737 -1.02 -28.04 19.04
N VAL A 738 -1.35 -27.37 17.94
CA VAL A 738 -2.60 -27.57 17.20
C VAL A 738 -2.41 -28.55 16.02
N ASN A 739 -3.32 -29.53 15.89
CA ASN A 739 -3.44 -30.47 14.76
C ASN A 739 -3.98 -29.82 13.46
N SER A 740 -3.80 -28.51 13.31
CA SER A 740 -4.06 -27.77 12.08
C SER A 740 -2.73 -27.59 11.36
N ALA A 741 -2.70 -27.92 10.06
CA ALA A 741 -1.55 -27.86 9.17
C ALA A 741 -0.42 -26.93 9.67
N ILE A 742 0.70 -27.55 10.07
CA ILE A 742 1.95 -26.82 10.24
C ILE A 742 2.24 -26.16 8.89
N ILE A 743 2.44 -24.85 8.87
CA ILE A 743 2.98 -24.13 7.71
C ILE A 743 4.33 -24.79 7.42
N ALA A 744 4.40 -25.55 6.33
CA ALA A 744 5.53 -26.40 6.03
C ALA A 744 6.79 -25.55 5.84
N ASN A 745 7.79 -25.86 6.66
CA ASN A 745 9.20 -25.54 6.51
C ASN A 745 9.57 -24.06 6.45
N ALA A 746 9.69 -23.52 7.65
CA ALA A 746 10.47 -22.35 8.02
C ALA A 746 11.77 -22.22 7.18
N ALA A 747 11.64 -21.46 6.10
CA ALA A 747 12.68 -20.68 5.46
C ALA A 747 12.09 -19.28 5.26
N SER A 748 12.80 -18.30 5.80
CA SER A 748 12.42 -16.89 5.89
C SER A 748 11.81 -16.29 4.60
N TRP A 749 10.47 -16.37 4.57
CA TRP A 749 9.50 -15.49 3.87
C TRP A 749 9.32 -15.69 2.35
N TYR A 750 8.55 -16.74 2.03
CA TYR A 750 8.20 -17.37 0.75
C TYR A 750 7.76 -16.48 -0.44
N THR A 751 7.89 -16.99 -1.68
CA THR A 751 7.11 -16.59 -2.86
C THR A 751 6.72 -17.85 -3.64
N THR A 752 5.44 -18.23 -3.63
CA THR A 752 4.95 -19.63 -3.71
C THR A 752 4.72 -20.26 -5.10
N ASP A 753 5.34 -19.75 -6.17
CA ASP A 753 5.47 -20.51 -7.43
C ASP A 753 6.80 -20.30 -8.19
N GLY A 754 7.81 -19.69 -7.55
CA GLY A 754 9.06 -19.15 -8.11
C GLY A 754 10.04 -20.13 -8.79
N LYS A 755 9.62 -21.27 -9.31
CA LYS A 755 10.47 -22.18 -10.08
C LYS A 755 11.14 -21.44 -11.24
N PHE A 756 12.44 -21.62 -11.40
CA PHE A 756 13.14 -21.09 -12.58
C PHE A 756 12.62 -21.74 -13.86
N ASP A 757 12.06 -20.94 -14.76
CA ASP A 757 11.76 -21.37 -16.12
C ASP A 757 12.99 -21.13 -17.01
N PRO A 758 13.65 -22.18 -17.55
CA PRO A 758 14.82 -22.00 -18.41
C PRO A 758 14.52 -21.32 -19.75
N THR A 759 13.25 -21.26 -20.17
CA THR A 759 12.83 -20.63 -21.42
C THR A 759 12.71 -19.13 -21.25
N THR A 760 11.93 -18.70 -20.25
CA THR A 760 11.72 -17.27 -19.97
C THR A 760 12.82 -16.66 -19.10
N LYS A 761 13.58 -17.51 -18.38
CA LYS A 761 14.59 -17.17 -17.37
C LYS A 761 14.03 -16.42 -16.15
N ILE A 762 12.72 -16.55 -15.92
CA ILE A 762 12.01 -15.94 -14.79
C ILE A 762 11.86 -16.99 -13.68
N GLY A 763 11.98 -16.53 -12.43
CA GLY A 763 11.91 -17.37 -11.24
C GLY A 763 13.19 -17.30 -10.40
N ILE A 764 13.17 -17.97 -9.26
CA ILE A 764 14.30 -18.16 -8.34
C ILE A 764 15.44 -18.78 -9.13
N THR A 765 16.51 -18.04 -9.35
CA THR A 765 17.68 -18.54 -10.06
C THR A 765 18.45 -19.54 -9.21
N ILE A 766 18.58 -19.24 -7.92
CA ILE A 766 19.35 -20.00 -6.94
C ILE A 766 18.85 -19.64 -5.53
N SER A 767 19.21 -20.44 -4.54
CA SER A 767 19.03 -20.09 -3.13
C SER A 767 20.36 -19.96 -2.39
N ALA A 768 20.36 -19.23 -1.29
CA ALA A 768 21.44 -19.25 -0.31
C ALA A 768 20.85 -19.05 1.09
N PRO A 769 21.57 -19.39 2.17
CA PRO A 769 21.02 -19.17 3.49
C PRO A 769 20.86 -17.70 3.81
N GLY A 770 19.70 -17.31 4.32
CA GLY A 770 19.46 -15.96 4.84
C GLY A 770 19.43 -15.91 6.35
N GLU A 771 19.50 -17.04 7.03
CA GLU A 771 19.46 -17.13 8.49
C GLU A 771 20.10 -18.43 8.99
N ASP A 772 20.45 -18.48 10.29
CA ASP A 772 21.01 -19.68 10.90
C ASP A 772 19.95 -20.77 11.07
N SER A 773 18.80 -20.43 11.66
CA SER A 773 17.69 -21.36 11.89
C SER A 773 16.37 -20.63 12.14
N GLU A 774 15.25 -21.35 12.06
CA GLU A 774 13.93 -20.84 12.46
C GLU A 774 13.28 -21.78 13.50
N THR A 775 12.58 -21.20 14.47
CA THR A 775 11.85 -21.94 15.51
C THR A 775 10.36 -21.62 15.45
N VAL A 776 9.53 -22.65 15.34
CA VAL A 776 8.07 -22.54 15.42
C VAL A 776 7.67 -22.64 16.89
N THR A 777 7.12 -21.55 17.43
CA THR A 777 6.73 -21.44 18.83
C THR A 777 5.50 -22.29 19.17
N SER A 778 5.18 -22.42 20.46
CA SER A 778 4.00 -23.14 20.93
C SER A 778 2.67 -22.52 20.50
N THR A 779 2.67 -21.23 20.15
CA THR A 779 1.54 -20.50 19.53
C THR A 779 1.56 -20.58 17.99
N CYS A 780 2.44 -21.39 17.42
CA CYS A 780 2.62 -21.59 15.99
C CYS A 780 3.07 -20.33 15.22
N GLY A 781 3.78 -19.42 15.90
CA GLY A 781 4.49 -18.30 15.27
C GLY A 781 5.92 -18.69 14.87
N ILE A 782 6.51 -18.01 13.89
CA ILE A 782 7.89 -18.24 13.44
C ILE A 782 8.83 -17.23 14.14
N SER A 783 9.90 -17.74 14.74
CA SER A 783 11.00 -16.96 15.28
C SER A 783 12.28 -17.31 14.55
N SER A 784 12.86 -16.34 13.83
CA SER A 784 14.12 -16.51 13.11
C SER A 784 15.33 -16.24 14.01
N VAL A 785 16.37 -17.06 13.87
CA VAL A 785 17.72 -16.80 14.37
C VAL A 785 18.54 -16.30 13.20
N GLY A 786 18.65 -14.97 13.08
CA GLY A 786 19.37 -14.32 12.00
C GLY A 786 20.85 -14.69 11.95
N MET A 787 21.43 -14.63 10.77
CA MET A 787 22.85 -14.88 10.51
C MET A 787 23.71 -13.71 11.00
N VAL A 788 24.91 -14.01 11.50
CA VAL A 788 25.87 -12.98 11.92
C VAL A 788 26.42 -12.22 10.70
N THR A 789 26.39 -10.90 10.78
CA THR A 789 26.95 -9.98 9.78
C THR A 789 27.51 -8.70 10.41
N LEU A 790 28.12 -7.83 9.63
CA LEU A 790 28.69 -6.57 10.10
C LEU A 790 27.62 -5.58 10.55
N GLN A 791 27.95 -4.82 11.59
CA GLN A 791 27.16 -3.71 12.07
C GLN A 791 27.82 -2.39 11.66
N LYS A 792 27.01 -1.41 11.24
CA LYS A 792 27.45 -0.02 11.08
C LYS A 792 28.03 0.52 12.39
N GLY A 793 29.16 1.21 12.33
CA GLY A 793 29.90 1.70 13.49
C GLY A 793 30.85 0.66 14.09
N GLY A 794 30.97 -0.52 13.46
CA GLY A 794 31.86 -1.60 13.87
C GLY A 794 31.17 -2.69 14.70
N GLY A 795 31.79 -3.87 14.74
CA GLY A 795 31.24 -5.05 15.41
C GLY A 795 30.31 -5.88 14.53
N THR A 796 29.53 -6.75 15.17
CA THR A 796 28.63 -7.70 14.48
C THR A 796 27.22 -7.62 15.02
N MET A 797 26.25 -7.91 14.15
CA MET A 797 24.83 -8.02 14.45
C MET A 797 24.26 -9.30 13.80
N ARG A 798 23.03 -9.65 14.15
CA ARG A 798 22.30 -10.74 13.48
C ARG A 798 21.16 -10.17 12.64
N ALA A 799 21.04 -10.67 11.40
CA ALA A 799 19.98 -10.29 10.48
C ALA A 799 19.46 -11.52 9.73
N SER A 800 18.21 -11.46 9.25
CA SER A 800 17.61 -12.52 8.43
C SER A 800 16.84 -11.99 7.23
N GLY A 801 16.68 -12.85 6.23
CA GLY A 801 15.86 -12.63 5.04
C GLY A 801 16.61 -12.78 3.72
N THR A 802 15.89 -12.58 2.61
CA THR A 802 16.47 -12.66 1.26
C THR A 802 17.55 -11.60 1.00
N SER A 803 17.50 -10.47 1.71
CA SER A 803 18.55 -9.43 1.74
C SER A 803 19.90 -9.94 2.25
N ILE A 804 19.89 -10.99 3.07
CA ILE A 804 21.08 -11.66 3.64
C ILE A 804 21.54 -12.82 2.76
N SER A 805 20.65 -13.37 1.93
CA SER A 805 20.96 -14.47 1.00
C SER A 805 21.60 -13.99 -0.30
N ALA A 806 21.05 -12.94 -0.91
CA ALA A 806 21.58 -12.31 -2.13
C ALA A 806 23.10 -12.00 -2.07
N PRO A 807 23.64 -11.39 -0.98
CA PRO A 807 25.08 -11.13 -0.91
C PRO A 807 25.94 -12.39 -0.88
N LEU A 808 25.46 -13.51 -0.34
CA LEU A 808 26.20 -14.77 -0.40
C LEU A 808 26.36 -15.23 -1.86
N VAL A 809 25.28 -15.15 -2.65
CA VAL A 809 25.30 -15.48 -4.08
C VAL A 809 26.20 -14.52 -4.87
N ALA A 810 26.15 -13.22 -4.58
CA ALA A 810 27.04 -12.24 -5.20
C ALA A 810 28.52 -12.56 -4.94
N GLY A 811 28.86 -13.00 -3.73
CA GLY A 811 30.21 -13.47 -3.40
C GLY A 811 30.61 -14.74 -4.16
N VAL A 812 29.71 -15.72 -4.29
CA VAL A 812 29.96 -16.92 -5.11
C VAL A 812 30.22 -16.53 -6.58
N VAL A 813 29.42 -15.62 -7.13
CA VAL A 813 29.60 -15.10 -8.50
C VAL A 813 30.95 -14.41 -8.65
N ALA A 814 31.38 -13.60 -7.68
CA ALA A 814 32.70 -12.96 -7.72
C ALA A 814 33.84 -13.99 -7.77
N ARG A 815 33.74 -15.09 -7.02
CA ARG A 815 34.72 -16.19 -7.07
C ARG A 815 34.70 -16.95 -8.40
N LEU A 816 33.52 -17.16 -8.99
CA LEU A 816 33.40 -17.76 -10.33
C LEU A 816 34.09 -16.89 -11.39
N ILE A 817 33.91 -15.57 -11.32
CA ILE A 817 34.54 -14.62 -12.24
C ILE A 817 36.06 -14.61 -12.06
N GLN A 818 36.56 -14.62 -10.82
CA GLN A 818 37.99 -14.74 -10.54
C GLN A 818 38.60 -16.01 -11.16
N LYS A 819 37.87 -17.14 -11.16
CA LYS A 819 38.29 -18.39 -11.80
C LYS A 819 38.30 -18.34 -13.34
N GLY A 820 37.92 -17.21 -13.95
CA GLY A 820 37.89 -17.01 -15.40
C GLY A 820 36.54 -17.30 -16.06
N ASN A 821 35.48 -17.58 -15.27
CA ASN A 821 34.14 -17.75 -15.85
C ASN A 821 33.58 -16.40 -16.27
N THR A 822 33.25 -16.27 -17.54
CA THR A 822 32.69 -15.05 -18.13
C THR A 822 31.35 -15.35 -18.80
N GLY A 823 30.56 -14.30 -19.04
CA GLY A 823 29.21 -14.39 -19.63
C GLY A 823 28.14 -14.69 -18.58
N VAL A 824 27.10 -13.85 -18.55
CA VAL A 824 26.03 -13.93 -17.54
C VAL A 824 25.35 -15.30 -17.55
N GLU A 825 24.99 -15.82 -18.72
CA GLU A 825 24.30 -17.13 -18.83
C GLU A 825 25.20 -18.31 -18.48
N ASN A 826 26.49 -18.24 -18.80
CA ASN A 826 27.45 -19.29 -18.42
C ASN A 826 27.59 -19.33 -16.89
N ILE A 827 27.74 -18.18 -16.24
CA ILE A 827 27.76 -18.09 -14.78
C ILE A 827 26.45 -18.61 -14.18
N ARG A 828 25.30 -18.23 -14.74
CA ARG A 828 23.98 -18.75 -14.30
C ARG A 828 23.91 -20.27 -14.39
N SER A 829 24.36 -20.82 -15.51
CA SER A 829 24.39 -22.27 -15.75
C SER A 829 25.28 -22.98 -14.75
N ILE A 830 26.49 -22.48 -14.50
CA ILE A 830 27.42 -23.06 -13.53
C ILE A 830 26.78 -23.03 -12.14
N LEU A 831 26.34 -21.85 -11.68
CA LEU A 831 25.72 -21.64 -10.37
C LEU A 831 24.62 -22.67 -10.09
N ARG A 832 23.71 -22.87 -11.05
CA ARG A 832 22.60 -23.83 -10.94
C ARG A 832 23.06 -25.28 -11.01
N SER A 833 24.00 -25.62 -11.91
CA SER A 833 24.50 -26.99 -12.06
C SER A 833 25.36 -27.48 -10.90
N THR A 834 26.00 -26.56 -10.16
CA THR A 834 26.87 -26.88 -9.01
C THR A 834 26.20 -26.72 -7.66
N ALA A 835 24.92 -26.32 -7.64
CA ALA A 835 24.16 -26.08 -6.43
C ALA A 835 24.10 -27.34 -5.55
N GLN A 836 24.19 -27.16 -4.23
CA GLN A 836 24.06 -28.24 -3.25
C GLN A 836 22.59 -28.49 -2.91
N LEU A 837 22.26 -29.72 -2.48
CA LEU A 837 20.92 -30.09 -2.01
C LEU A 837 19.80 -29.91 -3.05
N VAL A 838 20.14 -29.99 -4.34
CA VAL A 838 19.18 -30.04 -5.45
C VAL A 838 18.34 -31.32 -5.35
N GLY A 839 17.04 -31.21 -5.57
CA GLY A 839 16.00 -32.22 -5.41
C GLY A 839 15.75 -32.73 -3.99
N THR A 840 16.37 -32.18 -2.94
CA THR A 840 16.38 -32.80 -1.60
C THR A 840 15.45 -32.10 -0.62
N ALA A 841 14.31 -32.70 -0.30
CA ALA A 841 13.38 -32.23 0.73
C ALA A 841 14.04 -32.17 2.13
N PRO A 842 13.70 -31.23 3.03
CA PRO A 842 14.43 -31.08 4.26
C PRO A 842 13.96 -32.16 5.23
N TYR A 843 14.78 -32.40 6.25
CA TYR A 843 14.55 -33.38 7.30
C TYR A 843 13.30 -33.03 8.14
N ASN A 844 12.11 -33.40 7.63
CA ASN A 844 10.78 -33.56 8.25
C ASN A 844 9.66 -32.71 7.58
N SER A 845 9.04 -33.24 6.53
CA SER A 845 7.64 -32.89 6.17
C SER A 845 6.78 -34.15 6.11
N PRO A 846 5.66 -34.24 6.85
CA PRO A 846 4.68 -35.33 6.72
C PRO A 846 3.58 -35.09 5.66
N TYR A 847 3.66 -34.05 4.82
CA TYR A 847 2.71 -33.83 3.73
C TYR A 847 3.38 -33.75 2.35
N VAL A 848 2.87 -34.56 1.42
CA VAL A 848 3.08 -34.45 -0.03
C VAL A 848 2.13 -33.37 -0.56
N GLY A 849 2.65 -32.21 -0.99
CA GLY A 849 1.83 -31.18 -1.65
C GLY A 849 2.34 -29.74 -1.57
N TYR A 850 3.15 -29.39 -0.57
CA TYR A 850 3.86 -28.10 -0.48
C TYR A 850 5.30 -28.37 -0.08
N THR A 851 6.19 -28.41 -1.06
CA THR A 851 7.64 -28.38 -0.85
C THR A 851 8.07 -26.92 -0.94
N PHE A 852 8.74 -26.42 0.10
CA PHE A 852 9.63 -25.29 -0.07
C PHE A 852 10.57 -25.60 -1.25
N ASP A 853 10.61 -24.76 -2.27
CA ASP A 853 11.18 -25.12 -3.57
C ASP A 853 12.65 -24.76 -3.74
N ALA A 854 13.32 -24.07 -2.80
CA ALA A 854 14.79 -23.92 -2.82
C ALA A 854 15.53 -25.25 -3.00
N GLU A 855 14.87 -26.34 -2.66
CA GLU A 855 15.28 -27.73 -2.82
C GLU A 855 15.21 -28.21 -4.27
N ARG A 856 14.62 -27.48 -5.22
CA ARG A 856 14.68 -27.75 -6.67
C ARG A 856 15.81 -26.99 -7.35
N GLU A 857 16.11 -25.77 -6.91
CA GLU A 857 17.16 -24.92 -7.48
C GLU A 857 18.52 -25.12 -6.79
N GLY A 858 18.53 -25.54 -5.51
CA GLY A 858 19.70 -25.80 -4.69
C GLY A 858 20.33 -24.56 -4.04
N ILE A 859 21.22 -24.81 -3.07
CA ILE A 859 22.03 -23.80 -2.39
C ILE A 859 23.29 -23.51 -3.21
N ALA A 860 23.57 -22.22 -3.46
CA ALA A 860 24.75 -21.77 -4.18
C ALA A 860 26.04 -22.36 -3.59
N LYS A 861 27.00 -22.71 -4.46
CA LYS A 861 28.28 -23.32 -4.06
C LYS A 861 29.46 -22.55 -4.63
N ALA A 862 30.39 -22.15 -3.76
CA ALA A 862 31.64 -21.50 -4.12
C ALA A 862 32.59 -22.47 -4.87
N PRO A 863 33.30 -21.99 -5.91
CA PRO A 863 34.21 -22.79 -6.75
C PRO A 863 35.65 -22.90 -6.24
#